data_AF-A0A1G7CLP0-F1
#
_entry.id   AF-A0A1G7CLP0-F1
#
_cell.length_a   1.000
_cell.length_b   1.000
_cell.length_c   1.000
_cell.angle_alpha   90.00
_cell.angle_beta   90.00
_cell.angle_gamma   90.00
#
_symmetry.space_group_name_H-M   'P 1'
#
loop_
_entity.id
_entity.type
_entity.pdbx_description
1 polymer ?
#
loop_
_entity_poly.entity_id
_entity_poly.type
_entity_poly.pdbx_seq_one_letter_code
_entity_poly.pdbx_strand_id
1 'polypeptide(L)'
;MATQNDGAIHFSGTSGEYVEMGAAGLPTGDKPRSIDFWMKPDDNGSKLMVPVRYGDDYPNVKKFEIIINPLNNDPTTRGKVAVSVGGEMIATKNEVIQSWNDWYHIAVTYSGGGLMKGITIYVNGIKQEVESVFGYGNTTPFETTSTQFRFGVDYKGKMDEVRLWNFARLEAQIRADRFQVLTGSETGLVGYWRFEKSSIQNDEVKDYSKSKNNGKSVGSVRFVDGEIALQSGQKVEEIGMPINLEKGVFKNTFVDEGKLQLKRLYEIKESDAADHKGQGTEADPYLIRDAYDFFNMRKRPYAYYKLVRNIDFNVGTFKEGRYCGFDFYGVLDGNGFKIMNFTQKIEGVPTGLFSSINNNCVVKNLYIENVDIVAYINGQGIITSTIDGGIIDRVVVTGKIKTKHTSVQDIYCGVFGDIVKGTITNMYINVDVDITESTNVRFVGILAGLYRAGLLNNIIIEGTLIGNRKSDTIAAVVGYSYAARSNIYYNTDYNTYNHPLFNGASFAGAAKTEKELKDANVFKDWDESVWSITNGMIPKLNGFEKLTHALAENGEWESEVIDLVDNYTAFNKLVSVQEIVDGAKVTILTKTSHDNRMWSPYVKLSGNSTIASPKARYVRVKVIIQADSSSRKMTEIEGFNGMIDYDNSEYARIDNGLLKVDYTEQHDLTLDDSYKDKGYIVSTKIYAKNIKRIVRIRAYSR
;
A
#
# COMPACT_ATOMS: atom_id res chain seq x y z
N MET A 1 -44.22 15.18 -9.61
CA MET A 1 -44.85 14.17 -10.48
C MET A 1 -43.73 13.27 -10.95
N ALA A 2 -43.80 11.98 -10.65
CA ALA A 2 -42.88 11.03 -11.24
C ALA A 2 -43.11 11.05 -12.76
N THR A 3 -42.07 11.34 -13.54
CA THR A 3 -42.08 10.94 -14.94
C THR A 3 -42.09 9.43 -14.91
N GLN A 4 -43.27 8.90 -15.18
CA GLN A 4 -43.54 7.49 -15.26
C GLN A 4 -42.66 6.96 -16.43
N ASN A 5 -41.84 5.95 -16.15
CA ASN A 5 -41.04 5.27 -17.18
C ASN A 5 -42.01 4.36 -17.94
N ASP A 6 -42.48 4.85 -19.08
CA ASP A 6 -43.66 4.35 -19.77
C ASP A 6 -43.30 3.64 -21.08
N GLY A 7 -42.01 3.64 -21.45
CA GLY A 7 -41.54 3.14 -22.74
C GLY A 7 -40.31 2.24 -22.65
N ALA A 8 -40.19 1.33 -23.61
CA ALA A 8 -38.98 0.60 -23.92
C ALA A 8 -38.92 0.39 -25.44
N ILE A 9 -37.74 0.14 -25.98
CA ILE A 9 -37.59 -0.25 -27.38
C ILE A 9 -37.54 -1.78 -27.49
N HIS A 10 -38.23 -2.34 -28.47
CA HIS A 10 -38.34 -3.77 -28.70
C HIS A 10 -37.85 -4.13 -30.10
N PHE A 11 -36.93 -5.08 -30.15
CA PHE A 11 -36.37 -5.64 -31.36
C PHE A 11 -36.93 -7.05 -31.59
N SER A 12 -37.45 -7.30 -32.78
CA SER A 12 -38.06 -8.58 -33.15
C SER A 12 -37.05 -9.71 -33.41
N GLY A 13 -35.77 -9.38 -33.55
CA GLY A 13 -34.70 -10.30 -33.97
C GLY A 13 -34.69 -10.56 -35.48
N THR A 14 -35.36 -9.72 -36.27
CA THR A 14 -35.33 -9.82 -37.74
C THR A 14 -33.99 -9.31 -38.27
N SER A 15 -33.36 -10.03 -39.19
CA SER A 15 -32.07 -9.60 -39.74
C SER A 15 -32.18 -8.23 -40.40
N GLY A 16 -31.22 -7.35 -40.11
CA GLY A 16 -31.20 -5.98 -40.62
C GLY A 16 -32.05 -4.98 -39.81
N GLU A 17 -32.65 -5.40 -38.70
CA GLU A 17 -33.31 -4.53 -37.73
C GLU A 17 -32.29 -3.91 -36.76
N TYR A 18 -32.32 -2.58 -36.58
CA TYR A 18 -31.49 -1.85 -35.61
C TYR A 18 -31.96 -0.40 -35.47
N VAL A 19 -31.40 0.33 -34.50
CA VAL A 19 -31.44 1.80 -34.50
C VAL A 19 -30.06 2.33 -34.78
N GLU A 20 -29.91 3.14 -35.84
CA GLU A 20 -28.66 3.83 -36.15
C GLU A 20 -28.60 5.14 -35.37
N MET A 21 -27.56 5.35 -34.58
CA MET A 21 -27.38 6.49 -33.69
C MET A 21 -26.37 7.48 -34.24
N GLY A 22 -26.51 8.75 -33.88
CA GLY A 22 -25.42 9.71 -34.01
C GLY A 22 -24.18 9.23 -33.22
N ALA A 23 -22.99 9.49 -33.77
CA ALA A 23 -21.74 9.03 -33.18
C ALA A 23 -20.78 10.18 -32.80
N ALA A 24 -21.31 11.40 -32.71
CA ALA A 24 -20.54 12.59 -32.40
C ALA A 24 -19.99 12.53 -30.96
N GLY A 25 -18.69 12.78 -30.80
CA GLY A 25 -18.05 12.85 -29.49
C GLY A 25 -17.91 11.51 -28.75
N LEU A 26 -18.21 10.39 -29.40
CA LEU A 26 -18.00 9.07 -28.80
C LEU A 26 -16.49 8.82 -28.56
N PRO A 27 -16.12 8.20 -27.43
CA PRO A 27 -14.74 7.79 -27.18
C PRO A 27 -14.26 6.77 -28.20
N THR A 28 -13.08 7.02 -28.78
CA THR A 28 -12.40 6.16 -29.76
C THR A 28 -11.04 5.70 -29.23
N GLY A 29 -10.43 4.74 -29.91
CA GLY A 29 -9.11 4.20 -29.57
C GLY A 29 -9.11 3.57 -28.18
N ASP A 30 -8.14 3.95 -27.36
CA ASP A 30 -7.92 3.44 -25.98
C ASP A 30 -8.57 4.29 -24.88
N LYS A 31 -9.31 5.35 -25.23
CA LYS A 31 -9.87 6.30 -24.26
C LYS A 31 -10.78 5.62 -23.21
N PRO A 32 -10.82 6.05 -21.95
CA PRO A 32 -11.78 5.49 -21.01
C PRO A 32 -13.24 5.70 -21.44
N ARG A 33 -14.13 4.77 -21.12
CA ARG A 33 -15.59 4.89 -21.40
C ARG A 33 -16.41 3.92 -20.58
N SER A 34 -17.72 4.17 -20.48
CA SER A 34 -18.68 3.23 -19.91
C SER A 34 -19.97 3.21 -20.70
N ILE A 35 -20.57 2.04 -20.86
CA ILE A 35 -21.91 1.88 -21.42
C ILE A 35 -22.74 1.12 -20.40
N ASP A 36 -23.89 1.66 -20.03
CA ASP A 36 -24.86 0.97 -19.16
C ASP A 36 -26.28 1.08 -19.70
N PHE A 37 -27.07 0.02 -19.54
CA PHE A 37 -28.43 -0.06 -20.06
C PHE A 37 -29.22 -1.16 -19.37
N TRP A 38 -30.53 -1.08 -19.45
CA TRP A 38 -31.43 -2.17 -19.12
C TRP A 38 -31.77 -2.97 -20.37
N MET A 39 -31.86 -4.28 -20.22
CA MET A 39 -32.30 -5.18 -21.28
C MET A 39 -33.18 -6.30 -20.74
N LYS A 40 -34.14 -6.73 -21.55
CA LYS A 40 -35.01 -7.87 -21.34
C LYS A 40 -34.88 -8.80 -22.56
N PRO A 41 -33.86 -9.66 -22.59
CA PRO A 41 -33.62 -10.51 -23.76
C PRO A 41 -34.70 -11.58 -23.85
N ASP A 42 -35.26 -11.74 -25.05
CA ASP A 42 -36.18 -12.84 -25.35
C ASP A 42 -35.37 -14.12 -25.59
N ASP A 43 -35.95 -15.28 -25.31
CA ASP A 43 -35.29 -16.54 -25.65
C ASP A 43 -35.15 -16.66 -27.18
N ASN A 44 -33.90 -16.88 -27.60
CA ASN A 44 -33.49 -17.09 -28.99
C ASN A 44 -32.54 -18.30 -29.10
N GLY A 45 -32.62 -19.22 -28.14
CA GLY A 45 -31.69 -20.33 -28.01
C GLY A 45 -30.26 -19.84 -27.79
N SER A 46 -29.30 -20.45 -28.49
CA SER A 46 -27.88 -20.10 -28.41
C SER A 46 -27.44 -19.14 -29.53
N LYS A 47 -28.37 -18.47 -30.20
CA LYS A 47 -28.03 -17.50 -31.24
C LYS A 47 -27.34 -16.29 -30.62
N LEU A 48 -26.29 -15.82 -31.28
CA LEU A 48 -25.58 -14.60 -30.91
C LEU A 48 -26.50 -13.39 -31.07
N MET A 49 -26.47 -12.47 -30.10
CA MET A 49 -27.24 -11.23 -30.14
C MET A 49 -26.37 -10.03 -29.75
N VAL A 50 -26.51 -8.89 -30.45
CA VAL A 50 -25.67 -7.70 -30.23
C VAL A 50 -26.52 -6.50 -29.82
N PRO A 51 -26.81 -6.32 -28.51
CA PRO A 51 -27.56 -5.16 -28.03
C PRO A 51 -26.89 -3.83 -28.35
N VAL A 52 -25.55 -3.75 -28.32
CA VAL A 52 -24.80 -2.50 -28.54
C VAL A 52 -23.57 -2.74 -29.41
N ARG A 53 -23.40 -1.93 -30.47
CA ARG A 53 -22.22 -1.93 -31.35
C ARG A 53 -21.85 -0.51 -31.75
N TYR A 54 -20.57 -0.10 -31.63
CA TYR A 54 -20.09 1.10 -32.32
C TYR A 54 -18.66 0.95 -32.87
N GLY A 55 -18.37 1.60 -34.00
CA GLY A 55 -17.11 1.52 -34.76
C GLY A 55 -17.20 0.72 -36.06
N ASP A 56 -16.09 0.62 -36.78
CA ASP A 56 -16.03 0.01 -38.13
C ASP A 56 -16.12 -1.52 -38.12
N ASP A 57 -16.87 -2.09 -39.05
CA ASP A 57 -17.07 -3.55 -39.19
C ASP A 57 -16.05 -4.19 -40.14
N TYR A 58 -16.12 -3.95 -41.46
CA TYR A 58 -15.25 -4.55 -42.46
C TYR A 58 -14.73 -3.48 -43.45
N PRO A 59 -13.48 -3.56 -43.95
CA PRO A 59 -12.44 -4.59 -43.74
C PRO A 59 -11.56 -4.38 -42.50
N ASN A 60 -11.63 -3.22 -41.85
CA ASN A 60 -10.78 -2.87 -40.70
C ASN A 60 -11.62 -2.93 -39.42
N VAL A 61 -11.85 -4.14 -38.88
CA VAL A 61 -12.67 -4.38 -37.67
C VAL A 61 -12.14 -3.52 -36.52
N LYS A 62 -12.80 -2.38 -36.26
CA LYS A 62 -12.44 -1.38 -35.26
C LYS A 62 -13.66 -1.01 -34.43
N LYS A 63 -14.42 -2.03 -34.06
CA LYS A 63 -15.68 -1.93 -33.33
C LYS A 63 -15.55 -2.37 -31.88
N PHE A 64 -16.44 -1.84 -31.05
CA PHE A 64 -16.72 -2.23 -29.68
C PHE A 64 -18.13 -2.79 -29.63
N GLU A 65 -18.28 -4.02 -29.16
CA GLU A 65 -19.57 -4.72 -29.11
C GLU A 65 -19.82 -5.28 -27.72
N ILE A 66 -21.08 -5.18 -27.27
CA ILE A 66 -21.61 -5.95 -26.14
C ILE A 66 -22.49 -7.03 -26.73
N ILE A 67 -22.20 -8.28 -26.38
CA ILE A 67 -22.74 -9.48 -27.03
C ILE A 67 -23.36 -10.41 -25.98
N ILE A 68 -24.48 -11.02 -26.33
CA ILE A 68 -25.10 -12.12 -25.59
C ILE A 68 -24.94 -13.39 -26.43
N ASN A 69 -24.65 -14.53 -25.79
CA ASN A 69 -24.34 -15.80 -26.46
C ASN A 69 -23.16 -15.64 -27.43
N PRO A 70 -21.94 -15.38 -26.92
CA PRO A 70 -20.79 -14.94 -27.73
C PRO A 70 -20.38 -15.86 -28.88
N LEU A 71 -20.75 -17.14 -28.84
CA LEU A 71 -20.54 -18.07 -29.94
C LEU A 71 -21.89 -18.48 -30.54
N ASN A 72 -22.10 -18.10 -31.80
CA ASN A 72 -23.38 -18.27 -32.49
C ASN A 72 -23.76 -19.76 -32.62
N ASN A 73 -24.93 -20.11 -32.10
CA ASN A 73 -25.47 -21.48 -32.02
C ASN A 73 -24.65 -22.43 -31.12
N ASP A 74 -23.83 -21.91 -30.20
CA ASP A 74 -23.08 -22.72 -29.23
C ASP A 74 -23.78 -22.72 -27.85
N PRO A 75 -24.34 -23.86 -27.40
CA PRO A 75 -25.02 -23.95 -26.11
C PRO A 75 -24.11 -23.69 -24.90
N THR A 76 -22.79 -23.85 -25.02
CA THR A 76 -21.86 -23.63 -23.90
C THR A 76 -21.69 -22.17 -23.53
N THR A 77 -22.04 -21.26 -24.45
CA THR A 77 -21.96 -19.81 -24.22
C THR A 77 -23.31 -19.16 -23.96
N ARG A 78 -24.37 -19.97 -23.90
CA ARG A 78 -25.72 -19.48 -23.68
C ARG A 78 -25.82 -18.72 -22.34
N GLY A 79 -26.43 -17.55 -22.38
CA GLY A 79 -26.63 -16.68 -21.22
C GLY A 79 -25.35 -16.00 -20.68
N LYS A 80 -24.21 -16.11 -21.39
CA LYS A 80 -23.01 -15.33 -21.12
C LYS A 80 -23.10 -13.95 -21.79
N VAL A 81 -22.52 -12.95 -21.14
CA VAL A 81 -22.35 -11.59 -21.68
C VAL A 81 -20.88 -11.39 -22.03
N ALA A 82 -20.61 -10.84 -23.21
CA ALA A 82 -19.27 -10.67 -23.74
C ALA A 82 -19.03 -9.25 -24.24
N VAL A 83 -17.76 -8.89 -24.29
CA VAL A 83 -17.26 -7.67 -24.92
C VAL A 83 -16.29 -8.07 -26.01
N SER A 84 -16.57 -7.63 -27.24
CA SER A 84 -15.71 -7.85 -28.40
C SER A 84 -15.12 -6.52 -28.85
N VAL A 85 -13.80 -6.48 -29.05
CA VAL A 85 -13.08 -5.31 -29.55
C VAL A 85 -12.04 -5.75 -30.57
N GLY A 86 -12.09 -5.18 -31.77
CA GLY A 86 -11.03 -5.40 -32.78
C GLY A 86 -10.81 -6.86 -33.20
N GLY A 87 -11.83 -7.72 -33.06
CA GLY A 87 -11.72 -9.16 -33.36
C GLY A 87 -11.21 -10.03 -32.20
N GLU A 88 -11.09 -9.48 -31.00
CA GLU A 88 -10.86 -10.22 -29.75
C GLU A 88 -12.11 -10.19 -28.87
N MET A 89 -12.27 -11.17 -27.99
CA MET A 89 -13.47 -11.29 -27.16
C MET A 89 -13.19 -11.87 -25.78
N ILE A 90 -13.78 -11.24 -24.77
CA ILE A 90 -13.89 -11.77 -23.40
C ILE A 90 -15.35 -11.92 -23.03
N ALA A 91 -15.67 -12.92 -22.21
CA ALA A 91 -17.02 -13.19 -21.75
C ALA A 91 -17.05 -13.41 -20.24
N THR A 92 -18.23 -13.26 -19.64
CA THR A 92 -18.47 -13.71 -18.26
C THR A 92 -18.17 -15.20 -18.16
N LYS A 93 -17.44 -15.60 -17.12
CA LYS A 93 -17.06 -17.00 -16.90
C LYS A 93 -18.28 -17.89 -16.67
N ASN A 94 -19.26 -17.36 -15.94
CA ASN A 94 -20.52 -18.02 -15.63
C ASN A 94 -21.66 -17.52 -16.52
N GLU A 95 -22.74 -18.31 -16.59
CA GLU A 95 -24.03 -17.87 -17.12
C GLU A 95 -24.63 -16.81 -16.18
N VAL A 96 -24.83 -15.60 -16.70
CA VAL A 96 -25.32 -14.43 -15.95
C VAL A 96 -26.76 -14.07 -16.30
N ILE A 97 -27.24 -14.48 -17.49
CA ILE A 97 -28.64 -14.41 -17.89
C ILE A 97 -29.24 -15.81 -17.70
N GLN A 98 -29.77 -16.04 -16.51
CA GLN A 98 -30.29 -17.34 -16.09
C GLN A 98 -31.79 -17.48 -16.39
N SER A 99 -32.50 -16.36 -16.48
CA SER A 99 -33.93 -16.28 -16.81
C SER A 99 -34.13 -15.42 -18.05
N TRP A 100 -34.83 -15.96 -19.03
CA TRP A 100 -35.15 -15.25 -20.27
C TRP A 100 -36.47 -14.53 -20.13
N ASN A 101 -36.63 -13.42 -20.84
CA ASN A 101 -37.74 -12.49 -20.68
C ASN A 101 -37.79 -11.86 -19.27
N ASP A 102 -36.64 -11.65 -18.63
CA ASP A 102 -36.48 -10.89 -17.38
C ASP A 102 -35.56 -9.69 -17.59
N TRP A 103 -35.73 -8.64 -16.78
CA TRP A 103 -34.91 -7.44 -16.86
C TRP A 103 -33.56 -7.62 -16.17
N TYR A 104 -32.51 -7.25 -16.89
CA TYR A 104 -31.14 -7.18 -16.40
C TYR A 104 -30.58 -5.78 -16.67
N HIS A 105 -29.87 -5.23 -15.69
CA HIS A 105 -29.01 -4.07 -15.92
C HIS A 105 -27.61 -4.56 -16.29
N ILE A 106 -27.13 -4.15 -17.46
CA ILE A 106 -25.77 -4.45 -17.92
C ILE A 106 -24.98 -3.16 -17.91
N ALA A 107 -23.78 -3.19 -17.33
CA ALA A 107 -22.82 -2.11 -17.46
C ALA A 107 -21.44 -2.65 -17.81
N VAL A 108 -20.79 -2.00 -18.76
CA VAL A 108 -19.42 -2.30 -19.18
C VAL A 108 -18.59 -1.04 -19.02
N THR A 109 -17.53 -1.12 -18.24
CA THR A 109 -16.57 -0.03 -18.06
C THR A 109 -15.26 -0.39 -18.73
N TYR A 110 -14.62 0.59 -19.35
CA TYR A 110 -13.29 0.46 -19.93
C TYR A 110 -12.38 1.56 -19.44
N SER A 111 -11.27 1.19 -18.81
CA SER A 111 -10.30 2.11 -18.21
C SER A 111 -9.05 2.37 -19.09
N GLY A 112 -8.96 1.75 -20.26
CA GLY A 112 -7.76 1.78 -21.12
C GLY A 112 -6.84 0.58 -20.89
N GLY A 113 -5.82 0.41 -21.75
CA GLY A 113 -4.76 -0.59 -21.54
C GLY A 113 -5.11 -2.03 -21.96
N GLY A 114 -5.99 -2.20 -22.94
CA GLY A 114 -6.33 -3.51 -23.53
C GLY A 114 -7.50 -4.25 -22.86
N LEU A 115 -7.95 -5.36 -23.46
CA LEU A 115 -9.24 -6.00 -23.16
C LEU A 115 -9.28 -6.62 -21.75
N MET A 116 -8.31 -7.47 -21.43
CA MET A 116 -8.25 -8.17 -20.13
C MET A 116 -7.95 -7.26 -18.94
N LYS A 117 -7.22 -6.15 -19.16
CA LYS A 117 -6.83 -5.23 -18.09
C LYS A 117 -7.85 -4.09 -17.91
N GLY A 118 -8.42 -3.62 -19.01
CA GLY A 118 -9.21 -2.41 -19.03
C GLY A 118 -10.71 -2.62 -18.85
N ILE A 119 -11.26 -3.77 -19.25
CA ILE A 119 -12.70 -4.05 -19.21
C ILE A 119 -13.15 -4.58 -17.85
N THR A 120 -14.29 -4.10 -17.38
CA THR A 120 -15.06 -4.74 -16.31
C THR A 120 -16.53 -4.81 -16.71
N ILE A 121 -17.14 -5.99 -16.53
CA ILE A 121 -18.55 -6.25 -16.79
C ILE A 121 -19.30 -6.32 -15.45
N TYR A 122 -20.42 -5.61 -15.37
CA TYR A 122 -21.35 -5.64 -14.25
C TYR A 122 -22.73 -6.12 -14.73
N VAL A 123 -23.35 -6.99 -13.95
CA VAL A 123 -24.71 -7.47 -14.15
C VAL A 123 -25.50 -7.15 -12.88
N ASN A 124 -26.61 -6.41 -13.02
CA ASN A 124 -27.42 -5.90 -11.91
C ASN A 124 -26.61 -5.09 -10.88
N GLY A 125 -25.56 -4.41 -11.34
CA GLY A 125 -24.64 -3.63 -10.50
C GLY A 125 -23.59 -4.47 -9.76
N ILE A 126 -23.48 -5.77 -10.03
CA ILE A 126 -22.49 -6.68 -9.42
C ILE A 126 -21.41 -7.02 -10.45
N LYS A 127 -20.14 -6.83 -10.08
CA LYS A 127 -18.97 -7.15 -10.91
C LYS A 127 -18.91 -8.65 -11.22
N GLN A 128 -18.62 -9.00 -12.47
CA GLN A 128 -18.49 -10.38 -12.94
C GLN A 128 -17.03 -10.79 -13.15
N GLU A 129 -16.73 -12.08 -12.94
CA GLU A 129 -15.50 -12.70 -13.42
C GLU A 129 -15.59 -12.94 -14.94
N VAL A 130 -14.49 -12.71 -15.63
CA VAL A 130 -14.40 -12.84 -17.10
C VAL A 130 -13.28 -13.78 -17.52
N GLU A 131 -13.45 -14.37 -18.69
CA GLU A 131 -12.47 -15.23 -19.36
C GLU A 131 -12.34 -14.86 -20.84
N SER A 132 -11.20 -15.19 -21.44
CA SER A 132 -10.98 -15.00 -22.87
C SER A 132 -11.75 -16.05 -23.67
N VAL A 133 -12.49 -15.64 -24.70
CA VAL A 133 -13.16 -16.54 -25.65
C VAL A 133 -12.26 -16.79 -26.87
N PHE A 134 -11.75 -15.73 -27.50
CA PHE A 134 -10.74 -15.79 -28.56
C PHE A 134 -9.90 -14.51 -28.63
N GLY A 135 -8.66 -14.64 -29.13
CA GLY A 135 -7.65 -13.58 -29.12
C GLY A 135 -6.60 -13.79 -28.02
N TYR A 136 -5.35 -13.35 -28.26
CA TYR A 136 -4.26 -13.44 -27.29
C TYR A 136 -4.28 -12.23 -26.35
N GLY A 137 -5.36 -12.08 -25.56
CA GLY A 137 -5.53 -11.09 -24.49
C GLY A 137 -4.59 -9.89 -24.56
N ASN A 138 -4.73 -9.06 -25.60
CA ASN A 138 -3.68 -8.10 -25.92
C ASN A 138 -3.54 -7.04 -24.82
N THR A 139 -2.28 -6.74 -24.47
CA THR A 139 -1.87 -5.63 -23.60
C THR A 139 -1.75 -4.31 -24.38
N THR A 140 -2.12 -4.31 -25.66
CA THR A 140 -2.00 -3.16 -26.55
C THR A 140 -3.27 -2.29 -26.54
N PRO A 141 -3.12 -0.98 -26.77
CA PRO A 141 -4.24 -0.05 -26.80
C PRO A 141 -5.29 -0.38 -27.88
N PHE A 142 -6.58 -0.16 -27.61
CA PHE A 142 -7.64 -0.38 -28.59
C PHE A 142 -7.57 0.59 -29.77
N GLU A 143 -8.00 0.14 -30.96
CA GLU A 143 -8.13 0.97 -32.17
C GLU A 143 -9.58 1.26 -32.57
N THR A 144 -10.52 1.34 -31.61
CA THR A 144 -11.95 1.56 -31.91
C THR A 144 -12.22 2.90 -32.59
N THR A 145 -13.17 2.94 -33.52
CA THR A 145 -13.65 4.17 -34.17
C THR A 145 -15.08 4.51 -33.75
N SER A 146 -15.59 5.65 -34.21
CA SER A 146 -16.95 6.13 -33.95
C SER A 146 -17.70 6.43 -35.25
N THR A 147 -17.44 5.65 -36.29
CA THR A 147 -18.02 5.84 -37.64
C THR A 147 -19.46 5.34 -37.74
N GLN A 148 -19.82 4.34 -36.95
CA GLN A 148 -21.17 3.77 -36.86
C GLN A 148 -21.52 3.53 -35.39
N PHE A 149 -22.79 3.67 -35.03
CA PHE A 149 -23.27 3.33 -33.70
C PHE A 149 -24.69 2.78 -33.79
N ARG A 150 -24.89 1.53 -33.35
CA ARG A 150 -26.16 0.82 -33.47
C ARG A 150 -26.60 0.20 -32.16
N PHE A 151 -27.91 0.25 -31.93
CA PHE A 151 -28.59 -0.58 -30.95
C PHE A 151 -29.36 -1.72 -31.62
N GLY A 152 -29.31 -2.88 -31.00
CA GLY A 152 -30.15 -4.03 -31.31
C GLY A 152 -29.83 -4.78 -32.60
N VAL A 153 -28.56 -4.81 -33.03
CA VAL A 153 -28.14 -5.57 -34.22
C VAL A 153 -28.32 -7.07 -33.96
N ASP A 154 -29.24 -7.70 -34.71
CA ASP A 154 -29.64 -9.11 -34.53
C ASP A 154 -30.05 -9.44 -33.07
N TYR A 155 -30.51 -8.43 -32.33
CA TYR A 155 -30.98 -8.57 -30.97
C TYR A 155 -32.47 -8.88 -30.96
N LYS A 156 -32.90 -9.78 -30.07
CA LYS A 156 -34.30 -10.11 -29.84
C LYS A 156 -34.63 -9.83 -28.38
N GLY A 157 -35.53 -8.88 -28.13
CA GLY A 157 -35.93 -8.47 -26.79
C GLY A 157 -36.11 -6.98 -26.64
N LYS A 158 -36.26 -6.53 -25.38
CA LYS A 158 -36.48 -5.12 -25.04
C LYS A 158 -35.21 -4.48 -24.48
N MET A 159 -35.03 -3.19 -24.72
CA MET A 159 -33.98 -2.37 -24.11
C MET A 159 -34.56 -1.08 -23.56
N ASP A 160 -33.92 -0.56 -22.52
CA ASP A 160 -34.31 0.68 -21.88
C ASP A 160 -33.10 1.42 -21.28
N GLU A 161 -33.20 2.74 -21.09
CA GLU A 161 -32.26 3.58 -20.35
C GLU A 161 -30.78 3.41 -20.75
N VAL A 162 -30.49 3.44 -22.06
CA VAL A 162 -29.12 3.29 -22.56
C VAL A 162 -28.32 4.57 -22.33
N ARG A 163 -27.16 4.44 -21.69
CA ARG A 163 -26.27 5.55 -21.32
C ARG A 163 -24.84 5.26 -21.75
N LEU A 164 -24.18 6.28 -22.30
CA LEU A 164 -22.79 6.21 -22.71
C LEU A 164 -22.00 7.36 -22.07
N TRP A 165 -20.88 6.99 -21.44
CA TRP A 165 -20.02 7.89 -20.70
C TRP A 165 -18.60 7.88 -21.28
N ASN A 166 -17.93 9.02 -21.28
CA ASN A 166 -16.56 9.19 -21.77
C ASN A 166 -15.47 8.93 -20.71
N PHE A 167 -15.82 8.26 -19.61
CA PHE A 167 -14.90 7.81 -18.58
C PHE A 167 -15.31 6.43 -18.04
N ALA A 168 -14.38 5.75 -17.38
CA ALA A 168 -14.65 4.50 -16.65
C ALA A 168 -15.36 4.82 -15.34
N ARG A 169 -16.63 4.43 -15.22
CA ARG A 169 -17.45 4.66 -14.01
C ARG A 169 -17.07 3.67 -12.92
N LEU A 170 -17.20 4.10 -11.67
CA LEU A 170 -16.99 3.24 -10.51
C LEU A 170 -18.22 2.35 -10.27
N GLU A 171 -18.01 1.19 -9.65
CA GLU A 171 -19.09 0.27 -9.28
C GLU A 171 -20.19 0.98 -8.46
N ALA A 172 -19.81 1.81 -7.50
CA ALA A 172 -20.76 2.56 -6.67
C ALA A 172 -21.65 3.50 -7.50
N GLN A 173 -21.09 4.14 -8.53
CA GLN A 173 -21.85 5.03 -9.43
C GLN A 173 -22.84 4.23 -10.27
N ILE A 174 -22.41 3.09 -10.82
CA ILE A 174 -23.27 2.19 -11.59
C ILE A 174 -24.42 1.67 -10.73
N ARG A 175 -24.11 1.23 -9.50
CA ARG A 175 -25.13 0.76 -8.55
C ARG A 175 -26.11 1.85 -8.18
N ALA A 176 -25.66 3.07 -7.95
CA ALA A 176 -26.50 4.19 -7.56
C ALA A 176 -27.45 4.62 -8.69
N ASP A 177 -26.93 4.74 -9.91
CA ASP A 177 -27.66 5.40 -11.00
C ASP A 177 -28.53 4.43 -11.83
N ARG A 178 -28.36 3.10 -11.69
CA ARG A 178 -29.09 2.13 -12.52
C ARG A 178 -30.61 2.24 -12.44
N PHE A 179 -31.16 2.67 -11.30
CA PHE A 179 -32.60 2.86 -11.12
C PHE A 179 -33.05 4.32 -11.20
N GLN A 180 -32.17 5.24 -11.60
CA GLN A 180 -32.44 6.68 -11.61
C GLN A 180 -32.68 7.16 -13.02
N VAL A 181 -33.67 8.04 -13.21
CA VAL A 181 -33.79 8.82 -14.45
C VAL A 181 -32.78 9.96 -14.38
N LEU A 182 -31.85 10.04 -15.33
CA LEU A 182 -30.83 11.08 -15.36
C LEU A 182 -31.38 12.38 -15.97
N THR A 183 -30.69 13.49 -15.77
CA THR A 183 -31.05 14.79 -16.38
C THR A 183 -30.63 14.88 -17.85
N GLY A 184 -29.60 14.11 -18.25
CA GLY A 184 -28.96 14.21 -19.57
C GLY A 184 -27.84 15.26 -19.62
N SER A 185 -27.60 15.97 -18.52
CA SER A 185 -26.60 17.04 -18.45
C SER A 185 -25.35 16.66 -17.65
N GLU A 186 -25.33 15.44 -17.12
CA GLU A 186 -24.28 14.87 -16.29
C GLU A 186 -22.90 14.98 -16.95
N THR A 187 -21.89 15.29 -16.15
CA THR A 187 -20.53 15.44 -16.66
C THR A 187 -20.02 14.11 -17.20
N GLY A 188 -19.55 14.13 -18.44
CA GLY A 188 -19.02 12.96 -19.13
C GLY A 188 -20.07 12.04 -19.76
N LEU A 189 -21.37 12.33 -19.59
CA LEU A 189 -22.44 11.64 -20.32
C LEU A 189 -22.46 12.16 -21.76
N VAL A 190 -22.15 11.28 -22.70
CA VAL A 190 -22.05 11.59 -24.14
C VAL A 190 -23.18 10.99 -24.97
N GLY A 191 -24.06 10.22 -24.33
CA GLY A 191 -25.27 9.67 -24.95
C GLY A 191 -26.24 9.15 -23.89
N TYR A 192 -27.53 9.45 -24.05
CA TYR A 192 -28.59 8.99 -23.15
C TYR A 192 -29.93 8.83 -23.85
N TRP A 193 -30.39 7.60 -23.98
CA TRP A 193 -31.63 7.22 -24.66
C TRP A 193 -32.56 6.50 -23.70
N ARG A 194 -33.70 7.12 -23.41
CA ARG A 194 -34.69 6.65 -22.43
C ARG A 194 -35.81 5.83 -23.04
N PHE A 195 -35.97 5.87 -24.35
CA PHE A 195 -37.02 5.17 -25.10
C PHE A 195 -38.47 5.38 -24.61
N GLU A 196 -38.72 6.41 -23.80
CA GLU A 196 -40.07 6.83 -23.43
C GLU A 196 -40.91 7.11 -24.68
N LYS A 197 -42.24 6.97 -24.58
CA LYS A 197 -43.15 7.29 -25.71
C LYS A 197 -42.96 8.71 -26.25
N SER A 198 -42.61 9.67 -25.40
CA SER A 198 -42.31 11.05 -25.78
C SER A 198 -40.92 11.24 -26.42
N SER A 199 -40.06 10.24 -26.37
CA SER A 199 -38.68 10.27 -26.90
C SER A 199 -38.61 10.08 -28.41
N ILE A 200 -39.76 9.86 -29.07
CA ILE A 200 -39.82 9.51 -30.49
C ILE A 200 -40.68 10.51 -31.25
N GLN A 201 -40.10 11.06 -32.32
CA GLN A 201 -40.82 11.90 -33.26
C GLN A 201 -40.32 11.58 -34.68
N ASN A 202 -41.22 11.21 -35.60
CA ASN A 202 -40.89 10.89 -37.00
C ASN A 202 -39.78 9.84 -37.18
N ASP A 203 -39.89 8.69 -36.50
CA ASP A 203 -38.90 7.59 -36.47
C ASP A 203 -37.51 7.95 -35.92
N GLU A 204 -37.38 9.13 -35.28
CA GLU A 204 -36.16 9.56 -34.60
C GLU A 204 -36.19 9.16 -33.11
N VAL A 205 -35.14 8.50 -32.63
CA VAL A 205 -34.88 8.20 -31.22
C VAL A 205 -34.07 9.33 -30.62
N LYS A 206 -34.66 10.09 -29.69
CA LYS A 206 -34.01 11.26 -29.10
C LYS A 206 -32.89 10.90 -28.13
N ASP A 207 -31.75 11.58 -28.28
CA ASP A 207 -30.69 11.65 -27.27
C ASP A 207 -30.94 12.80 -26.29
N TYR A 208 -31.11 12.44 -25.03
CA TYR A 208 -31.30 13.38 -23.93
C TYR A 208 -29.98 14.01 -23.45
N SER A 209 -28.83 13.47 -23.87
CA SER A 209 -27.52 14.02 -23.56
C SER A 209 -27.27 15.37 -24.25
N LYS A 210 -26.14 16.01 -23.92
CA LYS A 210 -25.67 17.22 -24.59
C LYS A 210 -25.19 16.96 -26.03
N SER A 211 -24.78 15.73 -26.34
CA SER A 211 -24.21 15.39 -27.66
C SER A 211 -25.25 15.36 -28.78
N LYS A 212 -26.54 15.18 -28.43
CA LYS A 212 -27.65 15.10 -29.40
C LYS A 212 -27.41 14.07 -30.49
N ASN A 213 -26.85 12.93 -30.07
CA ASN A 213 -26.68 11.73 -30.87
C ASN A 213 -28.02 11.02 -31.09
N ASN A 214 -29.00 11.74 -31.64
CA ASN A 214 -30.29 11.18 -32.00
C ASN A 214 -30.10 10.00 -32.98
N GLY A 215 -30.98 9.02 -32.89
CA GLY A 215 -30.95 7.85 -33.76
C GLY A 215 -32.16 7.77 -34.67
N LYS A 216 -32.11 6.83 -35.62
CA LYS A 216 -33.20 6.51 -36.54
C LYS A 216 -33.41 5.01 -36.57
N SER A 217 -34.66 4.58 -36.41
CA SER A 217 -35.01 3.16 -36.50
C SER A 217 -34.90 2.65 -37.95
N VAL A 218 -34.44 1.41 -38.10
CA VAL A 218 -34.34 0.68 -39.36
C VAL A 218 -35.00 -0.68 -39.20
N GLY A 219 -35.91 -1.03 -40.11
CA GLY A 219 -36.65 -2.29 -40.08
C GLY A 219 -37.86 -2.26 -39.13
N SER A 220 -38.12 -3.39 -38.47
CA SER A 220 -39.36 -3.67 -37.73
C SER A 220 -39.34 -3.24 -36.25
N VAL A 221 -38.46 -2.32 -35.86
CA VAL A 221 -38.28 -1.86 -34.47
C VAL A 221 -39.59 -1.29 -33.93
N ARG A 222 -39.98 -1.69 -32.71
CA ARG A 222 -41.22 -1.22 -32.06
C ARG A 222 -40.91 -0.54 -30.74
N PHE A 223 -41.71 0.46 -30.39
CA PHE A 223 -41.72 1.03 -29.06
C PHE A 223 -42.90 0.43 -28.29
N VAL A 224 -42.61 -0.07 -27.09
CA VAL A 224 -43.55 -0.81 -26.24
C VAL A 224 -43.59 -0.17 -24.86
N ASP A 225 -44.55 -0.59 -24.03
CA ASP A 225 -44.61 -0.12 -22.66
C ASP A 225 -43.37 -0.57 -21.85
N GLY A 226 -42.83 0.37 -21.07
CA GLY A 226 -41.77 0.11 -20.09
C GLY A 226 -42.30 -0.66 -18.88
N GLU A 227 -41.48 -1.54 -18.33
CA GLU A 227 -41.84 -2.41 -17.19
C GLU A 227 -40.87 -2.24 -16.00
N ILE A 228 -39.95 -1.28 -16.06
CA ILE A 228 -38.94 -1.02 -15.02
C ILE A 228 -39.38 0.16 -14.15
N ALA A 229 -39.47 -0.06 -12.85
CA ALA A 229 -39.69 1.02 -11.89
C ALA A 229 -38.40 1.83 -11.70
N LEU A 230 -38.32 2.99 -12.35
CA LEU A 230 -37.29 4.00 -12.08
C LEU A 230 -37.77 4.97 -11.00
N GLN A 231 -36.86 5.37 -10.10
CA GLN A 231 -37.17 6.34 -9.06
C GLN A 231 -37.02 7.76 -9.61
N SER A 232 -38.08 8.57 -9.52
CA SER A 232 -38.00 10.01 -9.82
C SER A 232 -37.70 10.79 -8.54
N GLY A 233 -36.66 11.63 -8.56
CA GLY A 233 -36.56 12.79 -7.68
C GLY A 233 -36.44 12.51 -6.16
N GLN A 234 -35.21 12.29 -5.72
CA GLN A 234 -34.63 12.45 -4.37
C GLN A 234 -35.27 11.73 -3.16
N LYS A 235 -34.55 10.69 -2.71
CA LYS A 235 -33.89 10.71 -1.39
C LYS A 235 -32.52 10.04 -1.54
N VAL A 236 -31.46 10.85 -1.62
CA VAL A 236 -30.09 10.35 -1.56
C VAL A 236 -29.84 9.93 -0.12
N GLU A 237 -29.83 8.63 0.13
CA GLU A 237 -29.06 8.14 1.27
C GLU A 237 -27.57 8.28 0.92
N GLU A 238 -26.85 8.89 1.85
CA GLU A 238 -25.51 9.45 1.74
C GLU A 238 -24.54 8.65 0.86
N ILE A 239 -24.29 9.13 -0.36
CA ILE A 239 -23.17 8.70 -1.17
C ILE A 239 -22.05 9.70 -0.94
N GLY A 240 -21.10 9.37 -0.08
CA GLY A 240 -19.91 10.20 0.07
C GLY A 240 -19.00 10.07 -1.14
N MET A 241 -18.30 11.15 -1.48
CA MET A 241 -17.33 11.16 -2.56
C MET A 241 -15.99 10.64 -2.06
N PRO A 242 -15.33 9.70 -2.78
CA PRO A 242 -13.98 9.28 -2.42
C PRO A 242 -13.00 10.42 -2.69
N ILE A 243 -12.09 10.65 -1.74
CA ILE A 243 -11.00 11.61 -1.90
C ILE A 243 -9.99 11.00 -2.89
N ASN A 244 -9.77 11.66 -4.03
CA ASN A 244 -8.70 11.29 -4.96
C ASN A 244 -7.41 12.03 -4.58
N LEU A 245 -6.50 11.34 -3.89
CA LEU A 245 -5.24 11.93 -3.43
C LEU A 245 -4.31 12.33 -4.57
N GLU A 246 -4.40 11.70 -5.75
CA GLU A 246 -3.55 12.01 -6.90
C GLU A 246 -3.87 13.38 -7.54
N LYS A 247 -5.06 13.94 -7.25
CA LYS A 247 -5.52 15.23 -7.78
C LYS A 247 -5.48 16.33 -6.71
N GLY A 248 -4.28 16.65 -6.23
CA GLY A 248 -4.12 17.76 -5.30
C GLY A 248 -2.74 18.40 -5.29
N VAL A 249 -2.67 19.53 -4.60
CA VAL A 249 -1.47 20.30 -4.33
C VAL A 249 -0.89 19.84 -3.01
N PHE A 250 0.37 19.43 -3.04
CA PHE A 250 1.07 18.85 -1.91
C PHE A 250 2.05 19.84 -1.29
N LYS A 251 1.85 20.19 -0.02
CA LYS A 251 2.81 20.96 0.78
C LYS A 251 3.32 20.08 1.92
N ASN A 252 4.62 19.79 1.92
CA ASN A 252 5.25 18.95 2.95
C ASN A 252 4.61 17.54 3.10
N THR A 253 3.89 17.06 2.09
CA THR A 253 3.28 15.72 1.98
C THR A 253 3.46 15.14 0.59
N PHE A 254 3.21 13.84 0.40
CA PHE A 254 3.17 13.17 -0.89
C PHE A 254 2.27 11.93 -0.82
N VAL A 255 1.92 11.34 -1.97
CA VAL A 255 1.24 10.03 -2.02
C VAL A 255 2.26 8.96 -2.37
N ASP A 256 2.22 7.87 -1.61
CA ASP A 256 3.01 6.67 -1.86
C ASP A 256 2.16 5.44 -1.54
N GLU A 257 2.12 4.50 -2.47
CA GLU A 257 1.25 3.32 -2.45
C GLU A 257 -0.23 3.63 -2.10
N GLY A 258 -0.75 4.77 -2.57
CA GLY A 258 -2.12 5.21 -2.32
C GLY A 258 -2.37 5.79 -0.92
N LYS A 259 -1.32 5.94 -0.09
CA LYS A 259 -1.38 6.54 1.26
C LYS A 259 -0.77 7.94 1.24
N LEU A 260 -1.42 8.89 1.93
CA LEU A 260 -0.88 10.24 2.10
C LEU A 260 0.18 10.23 3.22
N GLN A 261 1.40 10.65 2.92
CA GLN A 261 2.55 10.62 3.81
C GLN A 261 3.22 11.99 3.95
N LEU A 262 3.95 12.23 5.05
CA LEU A 262 4.75 13.45 5.27
C LEU A 262 6.03 13.42 4.42
N LYS A 263 6.35 14.50 3.72
CA LYS A 263 7.62 14.60 2.97
C LYS A 263 8.80 14.45 3.92
N ARG A 264 9.83 13.75 3.45
CA ARG A 264 11.18 13.81 4.03
C ARG A 264 11.71 15.23 3.83
N LEU A 265 12.05 15.92 4.93
CA LEU A 265 12.69 17.24 4.89
C LEU A 265 14.16 17.11 4.48
N TYR A 266 14.79 16.06 4.97
CA TYR A 266 16.05 15.58 4.45
C TYR A 266 16.10 14.06 4.59
N GLU A 267 16.82 13.48 3.66
CA GLU A 267 17.36 12.14 3.76
C GLU A 267 18.85 12.34 3.94
N ILE A 268 19.49 11.62 4.87
CA ILE A 268 20.95 11.57 4.86
C ILE A 268 21.34 10.87 3.55
N LYS A 269 21.48 11.66 2.49
CA LYS A 269 21.86 11.18 1.17
C LYS A 269 23.34 10.83 1.18
N GLU A 270 23.60 9.81 0.38
CA GLU A 270 24.86 9.12 0.19
C GLU A 270 26.01 10.08 -0.09
N SER A 271 27.16 9.88 0.57
CA SER A 271 28.41 10.22 -0.09
C SER A 271 28.60 9.21 -1.22
N ASP A 272 28.81 9.69 -2.44
CA ASP A 272 28.99 8.90 -3.65
C ASP A 272 29.80 7.61 -3.42
N ALA A 273 29.28 6.51 -3.96
CA ALA A 273 29.71 5.12 -3.81
C ALA A 273 31.13 4.78 -4.33
N ALA A 274 32.01 5.76 -4.52
CA ALA A 274 33.30 5.58 -5.17
C ALA A 274 34.47 5.31 -4.22
N ASP A 275 34.32 5.44 -2.90
CA ASP A 275 35.45 5.26 -1.98
C ASP A 275 35.06 4.41 -0.76
N HIS A 276 35.76 3.29 -0.54
CA HIS A 276 35.68 2.56 0.72
C HIS A 276 36.41 3.42 1.76
N LYS A 277 35.69 4.35 2.41
CA LYS A 277 36.30 5.18 3.45
C LYS A 277 36.62 4.30 4.67
N GLY A 278 37.82 4.50 5.23
CA GLY A 278 38.35 3.76 6.37
C GLY A 278 39.65 3.02 6.06
N GLN A 279 40.58 3.00 7.01
CA GLN A 279 41.78 2.14 6.98
C GLN A 279 41.58 0.79 7.68
N GLY A 280 40.40 0.53 8.23
CA GLY A 280 40.10 -0.70 8.97
C GLY A 280 40.74 -0.75 10.35
N THR A 281 41.07 0.41 10.92
CA THR A 281 41.64 0.58 12.26
C THR A 281 40.57 1.06 13.24
N GLU A 282 40.82 1.01 14.54
CA GLU A 282 39.86 1.50 15.53
C GLU A 282 39.51 2.98 15.35
N ALA A 283 40.51 3.81 15.05
CA ALA A 283 40.33 5.25 14.81
C ALA A 283 39.69 5.56 13.44
N ASP A 284 39.82 4.64 12.48
CA ASP A 284 39.32 4.80 11.12
C ASP A 284 38.81 3.47 10.56
N PRO A 285 37.62 3.01 11.02
CA PRO A 285 37.07 1.72 10.64
C PRO A 285 36.56 1.73 9.20
N TYR A 286 36.53 0.55 8.57
CA TYR A 286 35.83 0.39 7.30
C TYR A 286 34.33 0.62 7.49
N LEU A 287 33.76 1.48 6.65
CA LEU A 287 32.34 1.78 6.70
C LEU A 287 31.55 0.74 5.89
N ILE A 288 30.55 0.13 6.53
CA ILE A 288 29.63 -0.82 5.89
C ILE A 288 28.37 -0.08 5.47
N ARG A 289 28.13 -0.01 4.15
CA ARG A 289 27.03 0.76 3.56
C ARG A 289 25.93 -0.12 2.98
N ASP A 290 26.27 -1.31 2.52
CA ASP A 290 25.32 -2.27 1.94
C ASP A 290 25.70 -3.73 2.26
N ALA A 291 24.89 -4.67 1.75
CA ALA A 291 25.11 -6.10 1.95
C ALA A 291 26.39 -6.61 1.26
N TYR A 292 26.87 -5.95 0.21
CA TYR A 292 28.09 -6.32 -0.49
C TYR A 292 29.35 -5.87 0.27
N ASP A 293 29.35 -4.67 0.86
CA ASP A 293 30.39 -4.23 1.81
C ASP A 293 30.47 -5.21 2.98
N PHE A 294 29.33 -5.59 3.56
CA PHE A 294 29.27 -6.57 4.64
C PHE A 294 29.86 -7.92 4.19
N PHE A 295 29.45 -8.41 3.02
CA PHE A 295 30.00 -9.65 2.46
C PHE A 295 31.51 -9.58 2.20
N ASN A 296 32.02 -8.40 1.80
CA ASN A 296 33.43 -8.13 1.52
C ASN A 296 34.32 -8.09 2.77
N MET A 297 33.74 -8.00 3.98
CA MET A 297 34.49 -8.09 5.25
C MET A 297 35.37 -9.35 5.31
N ARG A 298 34.96 -10.44 4.64
CA ARG A 298 35.75 -11.67 4.51
C ARG A 298 37.15 -11.49 3.92
N LYS A 299 37.38 -10.40 3.18
CA LYS A 299 38.70 -10.09 2.60
C LYS A 299 39.67 -9.56 3.65
N ARG A 300 39.16 -9.01 4.76
CA ARG A 300 39.94 -8.45 5.88
C ARG A 300 39.23 -8.75 7.22
N PRO A 301 39.10 -10.02 7.63
CA PRO A 301 38.25 -10.41 8.75
C PRO A 301 38.76 -9.97 10.13
N TYR A 302 39.95 -9.37 10.21
CA TYR A 302 40.60 -8.85 11.43
C TYR A 302 40.42 -7.34 11.63
N ALA A 303 39.81 -6.64 10.67
CA ALA A 303 39.71 -5.18 10.68
C ALA A 303 38.55 -4.66 11.56
N TYR A 304 38.54 -3.35 11.75
CA TYR A 304 37.45 -2.63 12.40
C TYR A 304 36.43 -2.18 11.35
N TYR A 305 35.16 -2.45 11.62
CA TYR A 305 34.02 -2.18 10.75
C TYR A 305 32.94 -1.43 11.51
N LYS A 306 32.28 -0.50 10.83
CA LYS A 306 31.18 0.28 11.38
C LYS A 306 30.04 0.40 10.38
N LEU A 307 28.84 0.01 10.78
CA LEU A 307 27.66 0.30 9.96
C LEU A 307 27.39 1.81 9.98
N VAL A 308 27.08 2.34 8.79
CA VAL A 308 26.70 3.75 8.62
C VAL A 308 25.25 3.93 8.20
N ARG A 309 24.54 2.83 7.97
CA ARG A 309 23.10 2.79 7.66
C ARG A 309 22.54 1.39 7.90
N ASN A 310 21.22 1.26 7.79
CA ASN A 310 20.57 -0.05 7.74
C ASN A 310 21.00 -0.80 6.47
N ILE A 311 21.28 -2.09 6.61
CA ILE A 311 21.81 -2.97 5.57
C ILE A 311 20.73 -3.99 5.19
N ASP A 312 20.17 -3.86 3.99
CA ASP A 312 19.17 -4.80 3.49
C ASP A 312 19.83 -5.94 2.69
N PHE A 313 19.62 -7.19 3.14
CA PHE A 313 20.08 -8.39 2.45
C PHE A 313 19.09 -8.91 1.39
N ASN A 314 17.96 -8.23 1.17
CA ASN A 314 17.03 -8.53 0.10
C ASN A 314 17.51 -8.03 -1.28
N VAL A 315 18.77 -8.32 -1.63
CA VAL A 315 19.41 -7.88 -2.87
C VAL A 315 20.20 -9.03 -3.52
N GLY A 316 20.29 -9.00 -4.85
CA GLY A 316 21.15 -9.91 -5.61
C GLY A 316 20.97 -11.40 -5.27
N THR A 317 22.07 -12.09 -4.99
CA THR A 317 22.09 -13.51 -4.58
C THR A 317 21.76 -13.71 -3.10
N PHE A 318 21.84 -12.66 -2.27
CA PHE A 318 21.54 -12.74 -0.84
C PHE A 318 20.04 -13.00 -0.59
N LYS A 319 19.15 -12.38 -1.40
CA LYS A 319 17.70 -12.65 -1.36
C LYS A 319 17.35 -14.11 -1.66
N GLU A 320 18.18 -14.80 -2.44
CA GLU A 320 18.01 -16.22 -2.78
C GLU A 320 18.52 -17.14 -1.66
N GLY A 321 18.97 -16.56 -0.53
CA GLY A 321 19.53 -17.29 0.58
C GLY A 321 20.95 -17.78 0.34
N ARG A 322 21.69 -17.20 -0.62
CA ARG A 322 23.05 -17.63 -0.99
C ARG A 322 24.17 -16.89 -0.26
N TYR A 323 23.91 -16.38 0.94
CA TYR A 323 24.97 -15.87 1.81
C TYR A 323 25.70 -17.02 2.53
N CYS A 324 27.04 -16.99 2.51
CA CYS A 324 27.86 -17.90 3.32
C CYS A 324 28.55 -17.10 4.42
N GLY A 325 28.43 -17.51 5.68
CA GLY A 325 29.24 -16.97 6.78
C GLY A 325 30.74 -17.16 6.54
N PHE A 326 31.55 -16.42 7.29
CA PHE A 326 33.01 -16.51 7.28
C PHE A 326 33.56 -16.31 8.70
N ASP A 327 34.79 -16.74 8.96
CA ASP A 327 35.39 -16.59 10.28
C ASP A 327 35.75 -15.13 10.54
N PHE A 328 35.31 -14.59 11.67
CA PHE A 328 35.49 -13.19 12.01
C PHE A 328 36.31 -13.00 13.29
N TYR A 329 37.28 -12.10 13.21
CA TYR A 329 38.30 -11.87 14.23
C TYR A 329 38.44 -10.39 14.61
N GLY A 330 37.69 -9.52 13.93
CA GLY A 330 37.79 -8.06 14.04
C GLY A 330 36.74 -7.44 14.94
N VAL A 331 36.44 -6.17 14.68
CA VAL A 331 35.39 -5.43 15.39
C VAL A 331 34.29 -5.05 14.42
N LEU A 332 33.05 -5.38 14.73
CA LEU A 332 31.86 -4.91 14.04
C LEU A 332 31.02 -4.08 15.00
N ASP A 333 30.99 -2.76 14.78
CA ASP A 333 30.06 -1.86 15.45
C ASP A 333 28.87 -1.59 14.53
N GLY A 334 27.73 -2.19 14.86
CA GLY A 334 26.45 -1.94 14.19
C GLY A 334 25.99 -0.49 14.34
N ASN A 335 26.58 0.27 15.27
CA ASN A 335 26.35 1.71 15.43
C ASN A 335 24.85 2.05 15.54
N GLY A 336 24.05 1.15 16.10
CA GLY A 336 22.60 1.34 16.23
C GLY A 336 21.79 1.11 14.94
N PHE A 337 22.42 0.68 13.85
CA PHE A 337 21.75 0.35 12.60
C PHE A 337 21.36 -1.14 12.52
N LYS A 338 20.44 -1.42 11.59
CA LYS A 338 19.88 -2.73 11.35
C LYS A 338 20.60 -3.48 10.22
N ILE A 339 20.70 -4.80 10.33
CA ILE A 339 20.81 -5.73 9.22
C ILE A 339 19.42 -6.32 9.03
N MET A 340 18.84 -6.20 7.85
CA MET A 340 17.45 -6.57 7.57
C MET A 340 17.38 -7.70 6.55
N ASN A 341 16.36 -8.54 6.65
CA ASN A 341 16.02 -9.57 5.65
C ASN A 341 17.16 -10.57 5.38
N PHE A 342 17.97 -10.84 6.40
CA PHE A 342 19.10 -11.76 6.29
C PHE A 342 18.60 -13.19 6.05
N THR A 343 18.84 -13.72 4.85
CA THR A 343 18.37 -15.04 4.42
C THR A 343 19.54 -15.96 4.13
N GLN A 344 19.48 -17.19 4.62
CA GLN A 344 20.47 -18.24 4.29
C GLN A 344 19.80 -19.60 4.13
N LYS A 345 19.98 -20.25 2.97
CA LYS A 345 19.32 -21.52 2.59
C LYS A 345 20.27 -22.48 1.87
N ILE A 346 21.57 -22.34 2.13
CA ILE A 346 22.62 -23.11 1.46
C ILE A 346 22.84 -24.43 2.20
N GLU A 347 22.84 -25.52 1.45
CA GLU A 347 23.19 -26.84 1.98
C GLU A 347 24.71 -27.01 2.16
N GLY A 348 25.11 -27.77 3.18
CA GLY A 348 26.51 -28.15 3.38
C GLY A 348 27.43 -27.08 3.98
N VAL A 349 26.90 -25.94 4.41
CA VAL A 349 27.69 -24.87 5.06
C VAL A 349 27.14 -24.48 6.44
N PRO A 350 28.01 -24.04 7.38
CA PRO A 350 27.54 -23.48 8.64
C PRO A 350 26.71 -22.21 8.41
N THR A 351 25.71 -21.98 9.27
CA THR A 351 24.81 -20.82 9.14
C THR A 351 25.19 -19.66 10.02
N GLY A 352 24.85 -18.45 9.58
CA GLY A 352 24.93 -17.21 10.32
C GLY A 352 25.70 -16.12 9.57
N LEU A 353 25.72 -14.91 10.15
CA LEU A 353 26.55 -13.80 9.65
C LEU A 353 28.03 -14.20 9.55
N PHE A 354 28.50 -14.97 10.54
CA PHE A 354 29.85 -15.49 10.64
C PHE A 354 29.82 -17.01 10.80
N SER A 355 30.88 -17.71 10.38
CA SER A 355 31.03 -19.15 10.69
C SER A 355 31.59 -19.37 12.10
N SER A 356 32.52 -18.51 12.52
CA SER A 356 33.05 -18.50 13.87
C SER A 356 33.38 -17.09 14.35
N ILE A 357 33.26 -16.88 15.67
CA ILE A 357 33.74 -15.70 16.39
C ILE A 357 34.81 -16.20 17.36
N ASN A 358 36.00 -15.59 17.31
CA ASN A 358 37.17 -16.03 18.07
C ASN A 358 37.68 -14.95 19.05
N ASN A 359 38.76 -15.25 19.76
CA ASN A 359 39.40 -14.33 20.72
C ASN A 359 39.69 -12.94 20.09
N ASN A 360 39.45 -11.88 20.87
CA ASN A 360 39.55 -10.45 20.50
C ASN A 360 38.50 -9.91 19.52
N CYS A 361 37.57 -10.75 19.05
CA CYS A 361 36.46 -10.29 18.23
C CYS A 361 35.43 -9.49 19.07
N VAL A 362 34.87 -8.42 18.49
CA VAL A 362 33.80 -7.64 19.12
C VAL A 362 32.67 -7.42 18.12
N VAL A 363 31.44 -7.81 18.45
CA VAL A 363 30.23 -7.47 17.70
C VAL A 363 29.32 -6.69 18.63
N LYS A 364 29.02 -5.43 18.32
CA LYS A 364 28.22 -4.59 19.23
C LYS A 364 27.25 -3.66 18.53
N ASN A 365 26.26 -3.18 19.28
CA ASN A 365 25.26 -2.18 18.85
C ASN A 365 24.59 -2.55 17.51
N LEU A 366 24.21 -3.83 17.35
CA LEU A 366 23.69 -4.36 16.10
C LEU A 366 22.26 -4.87 16.25
N TYR A 367 21.37 -4.48 15.33
CA TYR A 367 20.02 -5.05 15.26
C TYR A 367 19.97 -5.95 14.03
N ILE A 368 19.60 -7.21 14.19
CA ILE A 368 19.42 -8.16 13.09
C ILE A 368 17.92 -8.45 12.99
N GLU A 369 17.26 -7.91 11.98
CA GLU A 369 15.82 -7.90 11.81
C GLU A 369 15.38 -8.85 10.69
N ASN A 370 14.29 -9.59 10.95
CA ASN A 370 13.64 -10.44 9.96
C ASN A 370 14.59 -11.48 9.33
N VAL A 371 15.28 -12.23 10.18
CA VAL A 371 16.15 -13.35 9.77
C VAL A 371 15.31 -14.53 9.26
N ASP A 372 15.73 -15.17 8.16
CA ASP A 372 15.16 -16.43 7.65
C ASP A 372 16.27 -17.41 7.26
N ILE A 373 16.63 -18.30 8.19
CA ILE A 373 17.68 -19.32 7.97
C ILE A 373 17.06 -20.72 7.85
N VAL A 374 17.49 -21.47 6.84
CA VAL A 374 17.31 -22.92 6.73
C VAL A 374 18.69 -23.58 6.82
N ALA A 375 18.87 -24.39 7.87
CA ALA A 375 20.15 -24.99 8.23
C ALA A 375 20.13 -26.51 8.06
N TYR A 376 21.24 -27.06 7.56
CA TYR A 376 21.33 -28.46 7.11
C TYR A 376 22.40 -29.30 7.82
N ILE A 377 23.27 -28.68 8.62
CA ILE A 377 24.45 -29.33 9.25
C ILE A 377 24.51 -29.07 10.76
N ASN A 378 25.51 -29.60 11.46
CA ASN A 378 25.59 -29.56 12.94
C ASN A 378 25.78 -28.18 13.58
N GLY A 379 26.44 -27.22 12.89
CA GLY A 379 26.78 -25.91 13.44
C GLY A 379 25.85 -24.82 12.94
N GLN A 380 24.76 -24.55 13.65
CA GLN A 380 23.67 -23.70 13.18
C GLN A 380 23.49 -22.48 14.09
N GLY A 381 23.84 -21.30 13.59
CA GLY A 381 23.59 -20.04 14.29
C GLY A 381 22.96 -19.00 13.36
N ILE A 382 22.36 -17.97 13.95
CA ILE A 382 21.98 -16.75 13.25
C ILE A 382 23.15 -15.78 13.19
N ILE A 383 23.84 -15.59 14.32
CA ILE A 383 25.04 -14.75 14.37
C ILE A 383 26.26 -15.59 13.99
N THR A 384 26.43 -16.75 14.62
CA THR A 384 27.56 -17.64 14.34
C THR A 384 27.32 -19.07 14.80
N SER A 385 27.93 -20.03 14.11
CA SER A 385 27.93 -21.44 14.51
C SER A 385 28.78 -21.71 15.75
N THR A 386 29.89 -20.98 15.95
CA THR A 386 30.76 -21.17 17.11
C THR A 386 31.29 -19.86 17.66
N ILE A 387 31.36 -19.78 18.99
CA ILE A 387 32.03 -18.70 19.72
C ILE A 387 33.13 -19.30 20.59
N ASP A 388 34.39 -19.05 20.25
CA ASP A 388 35.58 -19.42 21.03
C ASP A 388 36.35 -18.17 21.47
N GLY A 389 35.65 -17.30 22.19
CA GLY A 389 36.13 -16.01 22.67
C GLY A 389 35.40 -14.82 22.04
N GLY A 390 35.78 -13.62 22.48
CA GLY A 390 35.21 -12.37 21.97
C GLY A 390 34.04 -11.82 22.80
N ILE A 391 33.51 -10.69 22.33
CA ILE A 391 32.46 -9.91 22.97
C ILE A 391 31.30 -9.73 22.00
N ILE A 392 30.09 -10.04 22.43
CA ILE A 392 28.85 -9.69 21.76
C ILE A 392 28.01 -8.87 22.74
N ASP A 393 27.79 -7.60 22.43
CA ASP A 393 27.15 -6.68 23.38
C ASP A 393 26.14 -5.77 22.70
N ARG A 394 24.96 -5.60 23.32
CA ARG A 394 23.89 -4.74 22.79
C ARG A 394 23.47 -5.20 21.41
N VAL A 395 22.93 -6.41 21.31
CA VAL A 395 22.47 -6.97 20.04
C VAL A 395 21.01 -7.41 20.13
N VAL A 396 20.23 -7.01 19.13
CA VAL A 396 18.85 -7.45 18.93
C VAL A 396 18.83 -8.47 17.79
N VAL A 397 18.10 -9.56 17.95
CA VAL A 397 17.90 -10.56 16.88
C VAL A 397 16.42 -10.91 16.78
N THR A 398 15.84 -10.77 15.59
CA THR A 398 14.46 -11.18 15.29
C THR A 398 14.37 -12.03 14.04
N GLY A 399 13.41 -12.96 14.01
CA GLY A 399 13.14 -13.80 12.83
C GLY A 399 13.05 -15.27 13.17
N LYS A 400 13.55 -16.14 12.30
CA LYS A 400 13.46 -17.59 12.47
C LYS A 400 14.67 -18.34 11.93
N ILE A 401 14.93 -19.49 12.54
CA ILE A 401 15.86 -20.51 12.06
C ILE A 401 15.14 -21.86 12.03
N LYS A 402 15.17 -22.52 10.88
CA LYS A 402 14.62 -23.86 10.65
C LYS A 402 15.75 -24.85 10.42
N THR A 403 15.81 -25.92 11.21
CA THR A 403 16.76 -27.01 11.01
C THR A 403 16.13 -28.15 10.20
N LYS A 404 16.81 -28.56 9.12
CA LYS A 404 16.50 -29.74 8.29
C LYS A 404 17.60 -30.80 8.37
N HIS A 405 18.34 -30.84 9.46
CA HIS A 405 19.43 -31.78 9.63
C HIS A 405 18.92 -33.24 9.65
N THR A 406 19.48 -34.06 8.78
CA THR A 406 19.07 -35.47 8.59
C THR A 406 20.08 -36.48 9.11
N SER A 407 21.27 -36.05 9.56
CA SER A 407 22.32 -36.95 10.05
C SER A 407 22.12 -37.31 11.53
N VAL A 408 22.79 -38.38 11.99
CA VAL A 408 22.75 -38.82 13.39
C VAL A 408 23.63 -37.98 14.34
N GLN A 409 24.33 -36.96 13.83
CA GLN A 409 25.20 -36.12 14.64
C GLN A 409 24.44 -35.03 15.41
N ASP A 410 25.11 -34.45 16.41
CA ASP A 410 24.57 -33.40 17.28
C ASP A 410 24.32 -32.10 16.51
N ILE A 411 23.20 -31.40 16.77
CA ILE A 411 22.83 -30.15 16.09
C ILE A 411 22.84 -28.97 17.04
N TYR A 412 23.99 -28.32 17.18
CA TYR A 412 24.11 -27.11 17.97
C TYR A 412 23.35 -25.97 17.26
N CYS A 413 22.14 -25.65 17.74
CA CYS A 413 21.21 -24.74 17.06
C CYS A 413 20.64 -23.66 18.00
N GLY A 414 20.60 -22.41 17.52
CA GLY A 414 20.04 -21.23 18.20
C GLY A 414 20.42 -19.92 17.50
N VAL A 415 20.35 -18.79 18.20
CA VAL A 415 21.04 -17.55 17.77
C VAL A 415 22.54 -17.81 17.62
N PHE A 416 23.07 -18.64 18.52
CA PHE A 416 24.42 -19.19 18.49
C PHE A 416 24.37 -20.72 18.41
N GLY A 417 25.32 -21.35 17.70
CA GLY A 417 25.45 -22.81 17.72
C GLY A 417 26.06 -23.33 19.03
N ASP A 418 27.39 -23.33 19.11
CA ASP A 418 28.18 -23.71 20.30
C ASP A 418 28.93 -22.50 20.87
N ILE A 419 28.67 -22.17 22.13
CA ILE A 419 29.39 -21.14 22.87
C ILE A 419 30.43 -21.84 23.75
N VAL A 420 31.67 -21.89 23.27
CA VAL A 420 32.81 -22.46 23.99
C VAL A 420 33.23 -21.54 25.13
N LYS A 421 33.44 -20.27 24.82
CA LYS A 421 33.74 -19.19 25.78
C LYS A 421 33.45 -17.83 25.14
N GLY A 422 33.20 -16.79 25.93
CA GLY A 422 32.97 -15.44 25.42
C GLY A 422 32.21 -14.56 26.40
N THR A 423 32.03 -13.29 26.07
CA THR A 423 31.20 -12.35 26.83
C THR A 423 30.01 -11.95 25.96
N ILE A 424 28.81 -12.40 26.32
CA ILE A 424 27.58 -12.11 25.58
C ILE A 424 26.63 -11.39 26.54
N THR A 425 26.42 -10.10 26.30
CA THR A 425 25.69 -9.23 27.21
C THR A 425 24.67 -8.37 26.49
N ASN A 426 23.63 -7.97 27.21
CA ASN A 426 22.63 -7.01 26.73
C ASN A 426 22.02 -7.46 25.39
N MET A 427 21.32 -8.60 25.42
CA MET A 427 20.71 -9.21 24.23
C MET A 427 19.19 -9.16 24.32
N TYR A 428 18.53 -8.86 23.20
CA TYR A 428 17.09 -9.09 23.04
C TYR A 428 16.87 -10.04 21.86
N ILE A 429 16.23 -11.19 22.11
CA ILE A 429 16.09 -12.27 21.15
C ILE A 429 14.61 -12.61 20.97
N ASN A 430 14.07 -12.33 19.78
CA ASN A 430 12.74 -12.76 19.38
C ASN A 430 12.84 -13.65 18.14
N VAL A 431 13.34 -14.87 18.36
CA VAL A 431 13.69 -15.82 17.29
C VAL A 431 12.92 -17.11 17.45
N ASP A 432 12.19 -17.49 16.41
CA ASP A 432 11.57 -18.80 16.34
C ASP A 432 12.58 -19.86 15.87
N VAL A 433 12.74 -20.93 16.64
CA VAL A 433 13.58 -22.08 16.30
C VAL A 433 12.69 -23.26 15.92
N ASP A 434 12.65 -23.64 14.64
CA ASP A 434 11.83 -24.73 14.12
C ASP A 434 12.66 -26.01 13.91
N ILE A 435 12.33 -27.04 14.70
CA ILE A 435 12.98 -28.37 14.67
C ILE A 435 12.09 -29.47 14.08
N THR A 436 10.95 -29.13 13.48
CA THR A 436 9.94 -30.10 13.04
C THR A 436 10.43 -31.09 11.98
N GLU A 437 11.33 -30.65 11.10
CA GLU A 437 11.81 -31.44 9.95
C GLU A 437 13.14 -32.20 10.21
N SER A 438 13.77 -32.05 11.38
CA SER A 438 15.05 -32.71 11.69
C SER A 438 14.86 -34.11 12.29
N THR A 439 15.66 -35.10 11.86
CA THR A 439 15.47 -36.52 12.22
C THR A 439 16.21 -36.97 13.48
N ASN A 440 17.35 -36.36 13.83
CA ASN A 440 18.04 -36.51 15.11
C ASN A 440 18.40 -35.12 15.67
N VAL A 441 17.83 -34.76 16.83
CA VAL A 441 17.95 -33.40 17.40
C VAL A 441 18.50 -33.44 18.82
N ARG A 442 19.72 -32.90 18.97
CA ARG A 442 20.39 -32.73 20.26
C ARG A 442 21.07 -31.38 20.30
N PHE A 443 21.05 -30.73 21.47
CA PHE A 443 21.65 -29.42 21.74
C PHE A 443 20.96 -28.27 21.00
N VAL A 444 19.68 -28.05 21.28
CA VAL A 444 18.89 -26.95 20.71
C VAL A 444 18.37 -26.02 21.82
N GLY A 445 18.60 -24.72 21.66
CA GLY A 445 17.97 -23.68 22.46
C GLY A 445 17.89 -22.37 21.71
N ILE A 446 16.97 -21.48 22.10
CA ILE A 446 16.76 -20.23 21.34
C ILE A 446 18.00 -19.35 21.39
N LEU A 447 18.64 -19.22 22.56
CA LEU A 447 19.91 -18.51 22.68
C LEU A 447 21.03 -19.32 22.05
N ALA A 448 21.21 -20.57 22.50
CA ALA A 448 22.28 -21.42 22.02
C ALA A 448 21.98 -22.92 22.10
N GLY A 449 22.64 -23.70 21.26
CA GLY A 449 22.59 -25.15 21.35
C GLY A 449 23.38 -25.68 22.55
N LEU A 450 24.64 -25.26 22.66
CA LEU A 450 25.55 -25.65 23.74
C LEU A 450 26.21 -24.43 24.36
N TYR A 451 26.32 -24.43 25.69
CA TYR A 451 27.01 -23.41 26.46
C TYR A 451 28.05 -24.00 27.40
N ARG A 452 29.34 -23.73 27.18
CA ARG A 452 30.43 -24.32 27.96
C ARG A 452 30.97 -23.38 29.04
N ALA A 453 31.36 -22.17 28.66
CA ALA A 453 31.95 -21.19 29.59
C ALA A 453 31.73 -19.73 29.13
N GLY A 454 32.19 -18.76 29.92
CA GLY A 454 32.10 -17.32 29.61
C GLY A 454 31.13 -16.54 30.49
N LEU A 455 30.68 -15.38 30.04
CA LEU A 455 29.68 -14.54 30.68
C LEU A 455 28.45 -14.44 29.78
N LEU A 456 27.28 -14.79 30.31
CA LEU A 456 25.98 -14.46 29.73
C LEU A 456 25.25 -13.60 30.76
N ASN A 457 24.82 -12.39 30.38
CA ASN A 457 24.15 -11.49 31.33
C ASN A 457 23.22 -10.50 30.61
N ASN A 458 22.10 -10.15 31.25
CA ASN A 458 21.10 -9.21 30.74
C ASN A 458 20.54 -9.62 29.37
N ILE A 459 19.82 -10.74 29.33
CA ILE A 459 19.30 -11.33 28.09
C ILE A 459 17.79 -11.55 28.22
N ILE A 460 17.02 -11.05 27.25
CA ILE A 460 15.58 -11.30 27.12
C ILE A 460 15.32 -12.18 25.91
N ILE A 461 14.51 -13.23 26.07
CA ILE A 461 14.12 -14.17 25.01
C ILE A 461 12.59 -14.23 24.89
N GLU A 462 12.05 -13.83 23.75
CA GLU A 462 10.61 -13.86 23.43
C GLU A 462 10.25 -14.80 22.28
N GLY A 463 11.25 -15.46 21.67
CA GLY A 463 11.03 -16.37 20.56
C GLY A 463 10.40 -17.72 20.95
N THR A 464 9.93 -18.45 19.96
CA THR A 464 9.26 -19.75 20.14
C THR A 464 10.15 -20.91 19.72
N LEU A 465 10.19 -21.99 20.51
CA LEU A 465 10.74 -23.27 20.07
C LEU A 465 9.62 -24.13 19.47
N ILE A 466 9.67 -24.38 18.16
CA ILE A 466 8.62 -25.05 17.39
C ILE A 466 9.02 -26.50 17.12
N GLY A 467 8.23 -27.43 17.65
CA GLY A 467 8.42 -28.87 17.52
C GLY A 467 7.85 -29.60 18.72
N ASN A 468 7.65 -30.92 18.61
CA ASN A 468 7.09 -31.75 19.68
C ASN A 468 8.07 -32.82 20.19
N ARG A 469 9.35 -32.71 19.82
CA ARG A 469 10.37 -33.69 20.21
C ARG A 469 10.86 -33.41 21.62
N LYS A 470 10.88 -34.44 22.46
CA LYS A 470 11.44 -34.39 23.81
C LYS A 470 12.82 -35.05 23.78
N SER A 471 13.85 -34.28 24.12
CA SER A 471 15.22 -34.73 24.25
C SER A 471 15.86 -33.96 25.40
N ASP A 472 16.73 -34.64 26.12
CA ASP A 472 17.54 -34.16 27.24
C ASP A 472 18.55 -33.07 26.84
N THR A 473 18.41 -32.46 25.69
CA THR A 473 19.31 -31.42 25.17
C THR A 473 18.54 -30.38 24.35
N ILE A 474 17.22 -30.29 24.57
CA ILE A 474 16.31 -29.34 23.92
C ILE A 474 15.63 -28.52 25.00
N ALA A 475 15.77 -27.20 24.96
CA ALA A 475 15.26 -26.31 26.01
C ALA A 475 15.00 -24.88 25.51
N ALA A 476 14.24 -24.10 26.29
CA ALA A 476 13.83 -22.75 25.92
C ALA A 476 15.00 -21.77 25.75
N VAL A 477 16.02 -21.85 26.62
CA VAL A 477 17.15 -20.90 26.63
C VAL A 477 18.36 -21.52 25.94
N VAL A 478 18.96 -22.55 26.55
CA VAL A 478 20.12 -23.27 26.01
C VAL A 478 19.86 -24.77 26.06
N GLY A 479 20.17 -25.48 24.98
CA GLY A 479 20.00 -26.94 24.92
C GLY A 479 20.74 -27.69 26.03
N TYR A 480 22.01 -27.36 26.26
CA TYR A 480 22.82 -27.89 27.37
C TYR A 480 23.82 -26.86 27.89
N SER A 481 24.08 -26.84 29.21
CA SER A 481 24.98 -25.86 29.84
C SER A 481 25.93 -26.50 30.85
N TYR A 482 27.22 -26.14 30.80
CA TYR A 482 28.23 -26.52 31.80
C TYR A 482 28.45 -25.44 32.89
N ALA A 483 27.75 -24.30 32.84
CA ALA A 483 28.01 -23.18 33.76
C ALA A 483 26.75 -22.38 34.16
N ALA A 484 26.71 -21.92 35.42
CA ALA A 484 25.57 -21.22 36.02
C ALA A 484 25.50 -19.74 35.65
N ARG A 485 24.28 -19.17 35.50
CA ARG A 485 24.11 -17.78 35.04
C ARG A 485 22.97 -17.06 35.74
N SER A 486 23.04 -15.73 35.67
CA SER A 486 22.12 -14.75 36.25
C SER A 486 21.55 -13.86 35.15
N ASN A 487 20.36 -13.30 35.36
CA ASN A 487 19.75 -12.25 34.54
C ASN A 487 19.51 -12.63 33.05
N ILE A 488 19.09 -13.88 32.83
CA ILE A 488 18.51 -14.31 31.55
C ILE A 488 17.04 -14.58 31.80
N TYR A 489 16.16 -13.95 31.05
CA TYR A 489 14.72 -14.12 31.16
C TYR A 489 14.13 -14.60 29.84
N TYR A 490 13.26 -15.61 29.88
CA TYR A 490 12.53 -16.08 28.71
C TYR A 490 11.02 -16.05 28.97
N ASN A 491 10.28 -15.72 27.92
CA ASN A 491 8.83 -15.60 27.96
C ASN A 491 8.17 -16.99 27.91
N THR A 492 7.51 -17.38 29.01
CA THR A 492 6.83 -18.68 29.12
C THR A 492 5.52 -18.75 28.33
N ASP A 493 4.97 -17.61 27.92
CA ASP A 493 3.68 -17.57 27.22
C ASP A 493 3.84 -18.01 25.75
N TYR A 494 5.05 -17.85 25.19
CA TYR A 494 5.39 -18.33 23.85
C TYR A 494 6.09 -19.70 23.86
N ASN A 495 6.74 -20.08 24.95
CA ASN A 495 7.53 -21.30 25.00
C ASN A 495 6.82 -22.44 25.75
N THR A 496 6.27 -23.40 25.00
CA THR A 496 5.56 -24.57 25.55
C THR A 496 6.50 -25.67 26.07
N TYR A 497 7.81 -25.54 25.88
CA TYR A 497 8.79 -26.41 26.49
C TYR A 497 9.01 -26.01 27.95
N ASN A 498 8.34 -26.74 28.85
CA ASN A 498 8.34 -26.53 30.31
C ASN A 498 9.70 -26.71 31.03
N HIS A 499 10.80 -26.79 30.28
CA HIS A 499 12.15 -26.90 30.83
C HIS A 499 13.04 -25.78 30.27
N PRO A 500 13.53 -24.84 31.12
CA PRO A 500 14.44 -23.79 30.69
C PRO A 500 15.79 -24.32 30.21
N LEU A 501 16.15 -25.54 30.63
CA LEU A 501 17.41 -26.25 30.36
C LEU A 501 17.27 -27.77 30.53
N PHE A 502 18.28 -28.51 30.04
CA PHE A 502 18.60 -29.83 30.57
C PHE A 502 20.09 -29.97 30.97
N ASN A 503 20.30 -30.37 32.24
CA ASN A 503 21.49 -30.91 32.91
C ASN A 503 22.83 -30.12 32.87
N GLY A 504 23.17 -29.43 33.98
CA GLY A 504 24.55 -29.03 34.33
C GLY A 504 24.69 -27.74 35.15
N ALA A 505 23.74 -26.80 35.06
CA ALA A 505 23.74 -25.58 35.88
C ALA A 505 22.33 -24.99 36.10
N SER A 506 22.09 -24.34 37.24
CA SER A 506 20.80 -23.72 37.59
C SER A 506 20.64 -22.32 36.99
N PHE A 507 19.52 -22.06 36.31
CA PHE A 507 19.06 -20.73 35.85
C PHE A 507 17.84 -20.32 36.68
N ALA A 508 18.04 -20.21 37.99
CA ALA A 508 16.96 -19.89 38.91
C ALA A 508 16.29 -18.56 38.53
N GLY A 509 14.96 -18.56 38.41
CA GLY A 509 14.18 -17.35 38.14
C GLY A 509 14.21 -16.83 36.70
N ALA A 510 14.72 -17.61 35.74
CA ALA A 510 14.77 -17.23 34.32
C ALA A 510 13.40 -17.27 33.62
N ALA A 511 12.47 -18.11 34.10
CA ALA A 511 11.12 -18.19 33.57
C ALA A 511 10.30 -16.96 34.00
N LYS A 512 9.72 -16.26 33.02
CA LYS A 512 8.84 -15.11 33.25
C LYS A 512 7.65 -15.19 32.30
N THR A 513 6.45 -14.95 32.80
CA THR A 513 5.28 -14.66 31.97
C THR A 513 5.46 -13.29 31.30
N GLU A 514 4.70 -13.01 30.23
CA GLU A 514 4.69 -11.70 29.57
C GLU A 514 4.37 -10.58 30.58
N LYS A 515 3.48 -10.87 31.54
CA LYS A 515 3.11 -9.94 32.62
C LYS A 515 4.30 -9.61 33.51
N GLU A 516 5.11 -10.59 33.88
CA GLU A 516 6.30 -10.37 34.71
C GLU A 516 7.41 -9.66 33.93
N LEU A 517 7.58 -9.94 32.63
CA LEU A 517 8.53 -9.22 31.77
C LEU A 517 8.14 -7.75 31.56
N LYS A 518 6.89 -7.38 31.82
CA LYS A 518 6.40 -5.99 31.79
C LYS A 518 6.54 -5.27 33.13
N ASP A 519 6.91 -5.95 34.22
CA ASP A 519 7.15 -5.33 35.52
C ASP A 519 8.59 -4.77 35.56
N ALA A 520 8.71 -3.44 35.60
CA ALA A 520 10.01 -2.77 35.61
C ALA A 520 10.90 -3.18 36.80
N ASN A 521 10.32 -3.61 37.92
CA ASN A 521 11.09 -4.04 39.09
C ASN A 521 11.91 -5.30 38.84
N VAL A 522 11.55 -6.12 37.85
CA VAL A 522 12.33 -7.29 37.44
C VAL A 522 13.71 -6.88 36.90
N PHE A 523 13.81 -5.67 36.34
CA PHE A 523 15.00 -5.15 35.66
C PHE A 523 15.65 -3.98 36.41
N LYS A 524 15.29 -3.75 37.68
CA LYS A 524 15.77 -2.60 38.47
C LYS A 524 17.30 -2.48 38.57
N ASP A 525 18.02 -3.58 38.40
CA ASP A 525 19.48 -3.65 38.47
C ASP A 525 20.14 -3.57 37.07
N TRP A 526 19.36 -3.36 36.01
CA TRP A 526 19.86 -3.21 34.63
C TRP A 526 20.18 -1.76 34.32
N ASP A 527 21.21 -1.53 33.51
CA ASP A 527 21.68 -0.19 33.13
C ASP A 527 20.67 0.52 32.22
N GLU A 528 20.00 1.56 32.72
CA GLU A 528 19.02 2.36 31.98
C GLU A 528 19.63 3.16 30.81
N SER A 529 20.95 3.35 30.77
CA SER A 529 21.63 3.91 29.60
C SER A 529 21.66 2.92 28.43
N VAL A 530 21.61 1.62 28.73
CA VAL A 530 21.61 0.52 27.75
C VAL A 530 20.18 0.05 27.45
N TRP A 531 19.30 0.00 28.45
CA TRP A 531 17.94 -0.52 28.35
C TRP A 531 16.89 0.57 28.62
N SER A 532 15.94 0.71 27.72
CA SER A 532 14.69 1.45 27.96
C SER A 532 13.77 0.58 28.80
N ILE A 533 13.66 0.87 30.10
CA ILE A 533 12.82 0.14 31.04
C ILE A 533 11.61 1.02 31.38
N THR A 534 10.40 0.52 31.14
CA THR A 534 9.16 1.27 31.42
C THR A 534 8.11 0.29 31.90
N ASN A 535 7.51 0.57 33.06
CA ASN A 535 6.51 -0.32 33.63
C ASN A 535 5.31 -0.49 32.69
N GLY A 536 4.90 -1.74 32.45
CA GLY A 536 3.87 -2.11 31.48
C GLY A 536 4.39 -2.42 30.07
N MET A 537 5.69 -2.21 29.81
CA MET A 537 6.34 -2.55 28.54
C MET A 537 7.52 -3.50 28.78
N ILE A 538 7.77 -4.41 27.85
CA ILE A 538 8.96 -5.25 27.88
C ILE A 538 10.17 -4.37 27.57
N PRO A 539 11.28 -4.47 28.33
CA PRO A 539 12.47 -3.66 28.09
C PRO A 539 13.02 -3.79 26.67
N LYS A 540 13.51 -2.67 26.13
CA LYS A 540 14.14 -2.60 24.80
C LYS A 540 15.55 -2.03 24.89
N LEU A 541 16.46 -2.49 24.03
CA LEU A 541 17.79 -1.89 23.94
C LEU A 541 17.73 -0.48 23.36
N ASN A 542 18.40 0.46 24.03
CA ASN A 542 18.57 1.84 23.57
C ASN A 542 19.60 1.94 22.44
N GLY A 543 19.41 2.91 21.55
CA GLY A 543 20.35 3.26 20.49
C GLY A 543 20.05 2.69 19.11
N PHE A 544 18.97 1.92 18.95
CA PHE A 544 18.53 1.36 17.66
C PHE A 544 17.45 2.17 16.92
N GLU A 545 16.88 3.18 17.58
CA GLU A 545 15.91 4.11 17.00
C GLU A 545 16.62 5.31 16.36
N LYS A 546 17.65 5.06 15.54
CA LYS A 546 18.32 6.14 14.80
C LYS A 546 17.42 6.61 13.66
N LEU A 547 16.89 7.83 13.79
CA LEU A 547 16.17 8.50 12.71
C LEU A 547 17.14 8.74 11.54
N THR A 548 16.97 7.99 10.46
CA THR A 548 17.73 8.14 9.20
C THR A 548 17.24 9.30 8.34
N HIS A 549 16.08 9.86 8.70
CA HIS A 549 15.37 10.91 7.98
C HIS A 549 14.64 11.79 8.99
N ALA A 550 14.56 13.09 8.74
CA ALA A 550 13.51 13.88 9.37
C ALA A 550 12.34 13.99 8.41
N LEU A 551 11.16 13.68 8.93
CA LEU A 551 9.90 13.97 8.27
C LEU A 551 9.44 15.38 8.65
N ALA A 552 8.64 15.99 7.79
CA ALA A 552 8.03 17.26 8.12
C ALA A 552 7.17 17.12 9.38
N GLU A 553 7.21 18.11 10.28
CA GLU A 553 6.40 18.07 11.50
C GLU A 553 4.89 18.04 11.20
N ASN A 554 4.53 18.69 10.11
CA ASN A 554 3.20 18.76 9.56
C ASN A 554 3.28 18.75 8.04
N GLY A 555 2.15 18.43 7.43
CA GLY A 555 2.02 18.53 6.01
C GLY A 555 0.56 18.65 5.60
N GLU A 556 0.35 19.29 4.46
CA GLU A 556 -0.96 19.58 3.92
C GLU A 556 -1.07 19.05 2.50
N TRP A 557 -2.22 18.46 2.20
CA TRP A 557 -2.67 18.16 0.85
C TRP A 557 -3.96 18.91 0.61
N GLU A 558 -4.10 19.60 -0.52
CA GLU A 558 -5.33 20.28 -0.91
C GLU A 558 -5.77 19.77 -2.28
N SER A 559 -7.01 19.30 -2.40
CA SER A 559 -7.56 18.85 -3.68
C SER A 559 -7.55 19.98 -4.72
N GLU A 560 -7.57 19.60 -6.00
CA GLU A 560 -8.07 20.51 -7.03
C GLU A 560 -9.52 20.95 -6.72
N VAL A 561 -10.00 21.95 -7.48
CA VAL A 561 -11.39 22.38 -7.38
C VAL A 561 -12.30 21.25 -7.83
N ILE A 562 -13.19 20.84 -6.94
CA ILE A 562 -14.20 19.82 -7.24
C ILE A 562 -15.50 20.53 -7.55
N ASP A 563 -15.97 20.42 -8.78
CA ASP A 563 -17.31 20.89 -9.19
C ASP A 563 -18.33 19.80 -8.84
N LEU A 564 -19.19 20.10 -7.87
CA LEU A 564 -20.25 19.18 -7.43
C LEU A 564 -21.45 19.18 -8.39
N VAL A 565 -21.48 20.10 -9.37
CA VAL A 565 -22.58 20.27 -10.33
C VAL A 565 -23.92 20.28 -9.57
N ASP A 566 -24.84 19.35 -9.85
CA ASP A 566 -26.18 19.33 -9.28
C ASP A 566 -26.28 18.53 -7.96
N ASN A 567 -25.15 18.05 -7.42
CA ASN A 567 -25.10 17.18 -6.25
C ASN A 567 -24.95 17.91 -4.89
N TYR A 568 -24.88 19.25 -4.87
CA TYR A 568 -24.61 20.01 -3.64
C TYR A 568 -25.75 19.95 -2.60
N THR A 569 -26.99 19.60 -2.98
CA THR A 569 -28.12 19.48 -2.04
C THR A 569 -27.94 18.29 -1.08
N ALA A 570 -27.20 17.25 -1.51
CA ALA A 570 -27.00 15.98 -0.80
C ALA A 570 -25.53 15.69 -0.42
N PHE A 571 -24.58 16.54 -0.82
CA PHE A 571 -23.15 16.35 -0.52
C PHE A 571 -22.80 16.73 0.93
N ASN A 572 -23.18 15.86 1.87
CA ASN A 572 -22.98 16.08 3.30
C ASN A 572 -21.84 15.23 3.89
N LYS A 573 -21.33 14.23 3.16
CA LYS A 573 -20.28 13.31 3.65
C LYS A 573 -19.11 13.15 2.68
N LEU A 574 -17.91 13.03 3.25
CA LEU A 574 -16.72 12.53 2.56
C LEU A 574 -16.48 11.08 2.97
N VAL A 575 -16.25 10.20 1.99
CA VAL A 575 -15.82 8.83 2.27
C VAL A 575 -14.29 8.85 2.33
N SER A 576 -13.76 8.90 3.55
CA SER A 576 -12.33 8.73 3.79
C SER A 576 -12.01 7.24 3.86
N VAL A 577 -11.31 6.70 2.86
CA VAL A 577 -10.57 5.46 3.02
C VAL A 577 -9.19 5.86 3.54
N GLN A 578 -8.99 5.85 4.85
CA GLN A 578 -7.65 6.05 5.41
C GLN A 578 -7.39 5.06 6.53
N GLU A 579 -6.40 4.21 6.31
CA GLU A 579 -5.61 3.63 7.40
C GLU A 579 -4.77 4.76 7.98
N ILE A 580 -4.99 5.11 9.24
CA ILE A 580 -4.14 6.05 9.97
C ILE A 580 -2.84 5.31 10.27
N VAL A 581 -1.74 5.73 9.65
CA VAL A 581 -0.42 5.15 9.87
C VAL A 581 0.17 5.71 11.16
N ASP A 582 0.65 4.83 12.04
CA ASP A 582 1.57 5.10 13.15
C ASP A 582 1.25 6.31 14.04
N GLY A 583 -0.02 6.45 14.46
CA GLY A 583 -0.41 7.41 15.50
C GLY A 583 -0.41 8.90 15.07
N ALA A 584 -0.17 9.22 13.80
CA ALA A 584 -0.22 10.59 13.30
C ALA A 584 -1.64 11.19 13.41
N LYS A 585 -1.71 12.48 13.77
CA LYS A 585 -2.97 13.21 13.87
C LYS A 585 -3.38 13.74 12.50
N VAL A 586 -4.48 13.23 11.95
CA VAL A 586 -5.06 13.72 10.69
C VAL A 586 -6.24 14.65 10.95
N THR A 587 -6.27 15.79 10.25
CA THR A 587 -7.38 16.74 10.27
C THR A 587 -7.84 17.01 8.84
N ILE A 588 -9.10 16.74 8.54
CA ILE A 588 -9.71 17.04 7.24
C ILE A 588 -10.55 18.31 7.37
N LEU A 589 -10.35 19.24 6.44
CA LEU A 589 -11.08 20.49 6.31
C LEU A 589 -11.69 20.62 4.91
N THR A 590 -12.75 21.40 4.84
CA THR A 590 -13.45 21.71 3.59
C THR A 590 -13.69 23.20 3.48
N LYS A 591 -13.62 23.74 2.28
CA LYS A 591 -14.14 25.07 1.95
C LYS A 591 -14.96 24.99 0.67
N THR A 592 -15.88 25.91 0.52
CA THR A 592 -16.87 25.89 -0.57
C THR A 592 -16.99 27.24 -1.25
N SER A 593 -17.38 27.24 -2.51
CA SER A 593 -17.58 28.43 -3.32
C SER A 593 -18.76 28.23 -4.27
N HIS A 594 -19.54 29.29 -4.51
CA HIS A 594 -20.61 29.26 -5.52
C HIS A 594 -20.07 29.49 -6.94
N ASP A 595 -18.95 30.18 -7.07
CA ASP A 595 -18.45 30.74 -8.34
C ASP A 595 -16.99 30.37 -8.67
N ASN A 596 -16.36 29.53 -7.84
CA ASN A 596 -14.94 29.16 -7.92
C ASN A 596 -13.97 30.36 -7.82
N ARG A 597 -14.45 31.50 -7.30
CA ARG A 597 -13.65 32.73 -7.12
C ARG A 597 -13.65 33.16 -5.66
N MET A 598 -14.84 33.31 -5.08
CA MET A 598 -15.05 33.65 -3.69
C MET A 598 -15.26 32.38 -2.86
N TRP A 599 -14.34 32.11 -1.94
CA TRP A 599 -14.33 30.90 -1.14
C TRP A 599 -14.67 31.18 0.33
N SER A 600 -15.45 30.31 0.95
CA SER A 600 -15.61 30.29 2.40
C SER A 600 -14.30 29.92 3.10
N PRO A 601 -14.15 30.24 4.39
CA PRO A 601 -13.03 29.75 5.19
C PRO A 601 -13.01 28.22 5.25
N TYR A 602 -11.83 27.63 5.49
CA TYR A 602 -11.74 26.21 5.79
C TYR A 602 -12.41 25.88 7.12
N VAL A 603 -13.27 24.85 7.10
CA VAL A 603 -13.95 24.32 8.28
C VAL A 603 -13.62 22.84 8.42
N LYS A 604 -13.24 22.42 9.62
CA LYS A 604 -13.01 21.01 9.95
C LYS A 604 -14.31 20.22 9.80
N LEU A 605 -14.22 18.96 9.37
CA LEU A 605 -15.39 18.07 9.36
C LEU A 605 -16.05 17.97 10.75
N SER A 606 -17.38 17.84 10.74
CA SER A 606 -18.16 17.49 11.91
C SER A 606 -18.21 15.96 12.06
N GLY A 607 -17.84 15.45 13.24
CA GLY A 607 -17.57 14.02 13.42
C GLY A 607 -16.42 13.53 12.53
N ASN A 608 -16.52 12.30 12.01
CA ASN A 608 -15.44 11.67 11.23
C ASN A 608 -15.58 11.83 9.71
N SER A 609 -16.71 12.34 9.20
CA SER A 609 -16.97 12.36 7.75
C SER A 609 -17.93 13.44 7.27
N THR A 610 -18.58 14.22 8.16
CA THR A 610 -19.63 15.16 7.76
C THR A 610 -19.05 16.53 7.40
N ILE A 611 -19.42 17.07 6.25
CA ILE A 611 -18.97 18.37 5.79
C ILE A 611 -19.66 19.46 6.59
N ALA A 612 -18.87 20.36 7.19
CA ALA A 612 -19.36 21.45 8.03
C ALA A 612 -19.27 22.83 7.34
N SER A 613 -18.57 22.94 6.21
CA SER A 613 -18.54 24.18 5.42
C SER A 613 -19.92 24.47 4.80
N PRO A 614 -20.26 25.74 4.50
CA PRO A 614 -21.53 26.10 3.87
C PRO A 614 -21.78 25.34 2.56
N LYS A 615 -23.04 25.09 2.21
CA LYS A 615 -23.38 24.43 0.94
C LYS A 615 -23.06 25.33 -0.24
N ALA A 616 -22.30 24.84 -1.22
CA ALA A 616 -22.05 25.53 -2.48
C ALA A 616 -21.68 24.53 -3.58
N ARG A 617 -21.61 25.00 -4.84
CA ARG A 617 -21.34 24.18 -6.03
C ARG A 617 -19.91 23.63 -6.06
N TYR A 618 -18.93 24.43 -5.67
CA TYR A 618 -17.52 24.04 -5.69
C TYR A 618 -17.05 23.73 -4.29
N VAL A 619 -16.25 22.69 -4.14
CA VAL A 619 -15.61 22.31 -2.88
C VAL A 619 -14.12 22.07 -3.08
N ARG A 620 -13.33 22.42 -2.07
CA ARG A 620 -11.96 21.91 -1.90
C ARG A 620 -11.86 21.17 -0.59
N VAL A 621 -11.15 20.06 -0.64
CA VAL A 621 -10.81 19.26 0.54
C VAL A 621 -9.35 19.53 0.86
N LYS A 622 -9.07 19.81 2.13
CA LYS A 622 -7.72 19.93 2.65
C LYS A 622 -7.51 18.86 3.72
N VAL A 623 -6.44 18.09 3.60
CA VAL A 623 -6.01 17.11 4.59
C VAL A 623 -4.72 17.63 5.21
N ILE A 624 -4.72 17.77 6.54
CA ILE A 624 -3.55 18.14 7.34
C ILE A 624 -3.13 16.91 8.12
N ILE A 625 -1.88 16.49 7.95
CA ILE A 625 -1.24 15.45 8.77
C ILE A 625 -0.29 16.16 9.72
N GLN A 626 -0.35 15.82 10.99
CA GLN A 626 0.59 16.27 12.01
C GLN A 626 1.24 15.05 12.64
N ALA A 627 2.57 15.00 12.61
CA ALA A 627 3.34 13.95 13.27
C ALA A 627 3.03 13.97 14.78
N ASP A 628 2.95 12.79 15.41
CA ASP A 628 2.81 12.71 16.86
C ASP A 628 4.08 13.28 17.52
N SER A 629 3.91 14.29 18.38
CA SER A 629 5.00 14.94 19.10
C SER A 629 5.37 14.22 20.40
N SER A 630 4.53 13.29 20.89
CA SER A 630 4.73 12.60 22.16
C SER A 630 5.82 11.52 22.13
N SER A 631 6.28 11.15 20.93
CA SER A 631 7.35 10.18 20.69
C SER A 631 8.69 10.79 20.25
N ARG A 632 8.82 12.13 20.19
CA ARG A 632 10.05 12.77 19.72
C ARG A 632 11.14 12.72 20.79
N LYS A 633 12.02 11.72 20.71
CA LYS A 633 13.38 11.82 21.25
C LYS A 633 14.15 12.82 20.38
N MET A 634 14.42 14.01 20.93
CA MET A 634 15.39 14.95 20.38
C MET A 634 16.77 14.27 20.45
N THR A 635 17.26 13.77 19.33
CA THR A 635 18.65 13.28 19.26
C THR A 635 19.54 14.46 18.92
N GLU A 636 20.42 14.85 19.85
CA GLU A 636 21.58 15.68 19.51
C GLU A 636 22.42 14.92 18.48
N ILE A 637 22.64 15.52 17.32
CA ILE A 637 23.57 14.97 16.33
C ILE A 637 24.97 15.35 16.80
N GLU A 638 25.57 14.53 17.66
CA GLU A 638 27.01 14.64 17.92
C GLU A 638 27.77 14.28 16.63
N GLY A 639 28.56 15.24 16.13
CA GLY A 639 29.57 14.97 15.09
C GLY A 639 29.13 15.12 13.64
N PHE A 640 28.17 16.01 13.31
CA PHE A 640 27.93 16.37 11.91
C PHE A 640 29.04 17.31 11.39
N ASN A 641 30.16 16.72 10.93
CA ASN A 641 31.24 17.44 10.26
C ASN A 641 30.85 17.81 8.83
N GLY A 642 30.03 18.85 8.70
CA GLY A 642 29.79 19.66 7.50
C GLY A 642 30.07 18.99 6.15
N MET A 643 29.05 18.37 5.56
CA MET A 643 28.95 18.36 4.10
C MET A 643 28.12 19.57 3.68
N ILE A 644 28.71 20.34 2.76
CA ILE A 644 28.36 21.71 2.35
C ILE A 644 26.95 21.82 1.72
N ASP A 645 26.29 20.72 1.39
CA ASP A 645 25.02 20.73 0.65
C ASP A 645 23.79 21.13 1.49
N TYR A 646 23.85 21.01 2.83
CA TYR A 646 22.73 21.41 3.70
C TYR A 646 22.76 22.88 4.09
N ASP A 647 23.92 23.54 4.01
CA ASP A 647 24.06 24.97 4.32
C ASP A 647 23.35 25.88 3.31
N ASN A 648 22.92 25.34 2.16
CA ASN A 648 22.33 26.09 1.06
C ASN A 648 20.90 25.67 0.67
N SER A 649 20.21 24.85 1.48
CA SER A 649 18.81 24.56 1.20
C SER A 649 17.92 25.74 1.60
N GLU A 650 16.91 26.08 0.80
CA GLU A 650 15.97 27.17 1.12
C GLU A 650 15.02 26.82 2.29
N TYR A 651 15.11 25.60 2.84
CA TYR A 651 14.17 25.03 3.81
C TYR A 651 14.81 24.63 5.15
N ALA A 652 16.13 24.45 5.20
CA ALA A 652 16.83 24.05 6.41
C ALA A 652 18.24 24.64 6.46
N ARG A 653 18.64 25.09 7.65
CA ARG A 653 20.00 25.54 7.95
C ARG A 653 20.46 25.02 9.30
N ILE A 654 21.76 24.93 9.50
CA ILE A 654 22.35 24.62 10.81
C ILE A 654 22.65 25.93 11.54
N ASP A 655 22.19 26.05 12.79
CA ASP A 655 22.41 27.24 13.62
C ASP A 655 22.70 26.79 15.05
N ASN A 656 23.95 26.98 15.49
CA ASN A 656 24.50 26.50 16.77
C ASN A 656 24.36 24.98 17.00
N GLY A 657 24.69 24.16 15.99
CA GLY A 657 24.65 22.69 16.11
C GLY A 657 23.23 22.10 16.10
N LEU A 658 22.20 22.94 15.96
CA LEU A 658 20.81 22.52 15.84
C LEU A 658 20.36 22.69 14.39
N LEU A 659 19.71 21.66 13.86
CA LEU A 659 19.00 21.75 12.59
C LEU A 659 17.76 22.64 12.77
N LYS A 660 17.69 23.74 12.02
CA LYS A 660 16.55 24.65 12.01
C LYS A 660 15.87 24.63 10.65
N VAL A 661 14.55 24.50 10.65
CA VAL A 661 13.70 24.52 9.45
C VAL A 661 13.19 25.95 9.24
N ASP A 662 13.42 26.52 8.07
CA ASP A 662 12.86 27.82 7.66
C ASP A 662 11.51 27.59 6.97
N TYR A 663 10.46 28.33 7.38
CA TYR A 663 9.10 28.21 6.84
C TYR A 663 8.79 29.37 5.89
N THR A 664 8.20 29.06 4.74
CA THR A 664 7.60 30.05 3.83
C THR A 664 6.07 29.92 3.85
N GLU A 665 5.38 31.00 4.22
CA GLU A 665 3.93 31.16 4.12
C GLU A 665 3.58 32.19 3.03
N GLN A 666 2.56 31.87 2.23
CA GLN A 666 1.97 32.80 1.27
C GLN A 666 0.60 33.22 1.82
N HIS A 667 0.34 34.53 1.81
CA HIS A 667 -0.92 35.10 2.26
C HIS A 667 -1.57 35.88 1.12
N ASP A 668 -2.88 35.71 0.96
CA ASP A 668 -3.66 36.55 0.08
C ASP A 668 -3.69 37.98 0.64
N LEU A 669 -3.56 38.94 -0.28
CA LEU A 669 -3.56 40.36 0.02
C LEU A 669 -4.97 40.91 -0.20
N THR A 670 -5.49 41.62 0.80
CA THR A 670 -6.82 42.26 0.73
C THR A 670 -6.65 43.72 0.29
N LEU A 671 -7.41 44.13 -0.72
CA LEU A 671 -7.44 45.51 -1.20
C LEU A 671 -8.13 46.41 -0.16
N ASP A 672 -7.53 47.54 0.15
CA ASP A 672 -8.16 48.58 0.96
C ASP A 672 -8.94 49.55 0.07
N ASP A 673 -10.24 49.29 -0.07
CA ASP A 673 -11.15 50.08 -0.89
C ASP A 673 -11.38 51.51 -0.35
N SER A 674 -10.94 51.80 0.88
CA SER A 674 -11.06 53.13 1.49
C SER A 674 -9.98 54.11 1.02
N TYR A 675 -8.89 53.62 0.44
CA TYR A 675 -7.82 54.45 -0.13
C TYR A 675 -8.24 55.02 -1.49
N LYS A 676 -8.25 56.35 -1.63
CA LYS A 676 -8.77 57.07 -2.82
C LYS A 676 -7.72 57.85 -3.62
N ASP A 677 -6.46 57.83 -3.20
CA ASP A 677 -5.36 58.48 -3.93
C ASP A 677 -4.83 57.59 -5.07
N LYS A 678 -3.88 58.11 -5.87
CA LYS A 678 -3.25 57.34 -6.96
C LYS A 678 -2.54 56.09 -6.41
N GLY A 679 -3.06 54.91 -6.74
CA GLY A 679 -2.46 53.61 -6.40
C GLY A 679 -3.46 52.67 -5.71
N TYR A 680 -2.94 51.58 -5.14
CA TYR A 680 -3.70 50.61 -4.36
C TYR A 680 -2.96 50.31 -3.06
N ILE A 681 -3.68 50.26 -1.93
CA ILE A 681 -3.16 49.71 -0.69
C ILE A 681 -3.69 48.28 -0.57
N VAL A 682 -2.79 47.37 -0.24
CA VAL A 682 -3.12 45.97 0.04
C VAL A 682 -2.53 45.57 1.38
N SER A 683 -3.26 44.77 2.15
CA SER A 683 -2.82 44.35 3.48
C SER A 683 -3.19 42.91 3.79
N THR A 684 -2.46 42.30 4.73
CA THR A 684 -2.76 40.99 5.30
C THR A 684 -2.30 40.97 6.76
N LYS A 685 -2.92 40.12 7.59
CA LYS A 685 -2.55 39.97 9.01
C LYS A 685 -1.81 38.66 9.21
N ILE A 686 -0.58 38.74 9.71
CA ILE A 686 0.23 37.58 10.07
C ILE A 686 0.13 37.37 11.58
N TYR A 687 -0.39 36.24 12.03
CA TYR A 687 -0.54 35.93 13.45
C TYR A 687 0.78 35.42 14.04
N ALA A 688 1.38 36.21 14.94
CA ALA A 688 2.75 36.02 15.42
C ALA A 688 2.98 34.85 16.41
N LYS A 689 2.03 33.92 16.59
CA LYS A 689 2.09 32.94 17.68
C LYS A 689 3.35 32.05 17.67
N ASN A 690 3.97 31.85 16.50
CA ASN A 690 5.18 31.02 16.34
C ASN A 690 6.32 31.72 15.57
N ILE A 691 6.25 33.03 15.33
CA ILE A 691 7.23 33.75 14.50
C ILE A 691 8.21 34.50 15.40
N LYS A 692 9.45 33.99 15.52
CA LYS A 692 10.53 34.68 16.25
C LYS A 692 11.14 35.86 15.47
N ARG A 693 11.19 35.78 14.13
CA ARG A 693 11.76 36.81 13.25
C ARG A 693 11.20 36.68 11.84
N ILE A 694 10.88 37.80 11.20
CA ILE A 694 10.58 37.85 9.75
C ILE A 694 11.89 38.20 9.03
N VAL A 695 12.33 37.34 8.11
CA VAL A 695 13.61 37.50 7.41
C VAL A 695 13.44 38.28 6.10
N ARG A 696 12.35 38.05 5.37
CA ARG A 696 12.09 38.69 4.08
C ARG A 696 10.59 38.71 3.77
N ILE A 697 10.10 39.78 3.17
CA ILE A 697 8.76 39.87 2.58
C ILE A 697 8.93 40.08 1.07
N ARG A 698 8.17 39.34 0.25
CA ARG A 698 8.10 39.54 -1.20
C ARG A 698 6.64 39.62 -1.60
N ALA A 699 6.25 40.69 -2.29
CA ALA A 699 4.96 40.82 -2.93
C ALA A 699 5.09 40.52 -4.42
N TYR A 700 4.19 39.71 -4.95
CA TYR A 700 4.13 39.37 -6.38
C TYR A 700 2.79 39.87 -6.91
N SER A 701 2.77 40.71 -7.95
CA SER A 701 1.55 40.95 -8.72
C SER A 701 1.40 39.82 -9.74
N ARG A 702 0.23 39.19 -9.79
CA ARG A 702 -0.15 38.36 -10.94
C ARG A 702 -0.63 39.24 -12.08
#